data_AF-A0A349GZ01-F1
#
_entry.id   AF-A0A349GZ01-F1
#
_cell.length_a   1.000
_cell.length_b   1.000
_cell.length_c   1.000
_cell.angle_alpha   90.00
_cell.angle_beta   90.00
_cell.angle_gamma   90.00
#
_symmetry.space_group_name_H-M   'P 1'
#
loop_
_entity.id
_entity.type
_entity.pdbx_description
1 polymer ?
#
loop_
_entity_poly.entity_id
_entity_poly.type
_entity_poly.pdbx_seq_one_letter_code
_entity_poly.pdbx_strand_id
1 'polypeptide(L)'
;MPGVPALRSRCFPARCSQGGMMFKKILWMAMAAACGAAGVFIVRVAFDRMQDLRVIERIPRVSVADLIPGEANLSGQVELYEGQSLTAPDSNAHCVCYEYTEQRKTRDSDGDVKWETIRSESQHIPFLLVDATGAIMVDPESKSSLSVSLASKHSRTDGDMRYTENRIDPGMSVFAMGVATPTASGMQLRFDGPGAYMPILSVHGEERERGLVGLFSLLLTGLGLLLLSLGMVAGTRLVGLHMTLPFLLCVTLTVSITLTRQAHRMIQADLQSAFDRLARERDVRTDMVQERLRQIDVSWAGDWADLGTMLAGGPAQPRIKAELADLISHHRVNLTRAMQRAERLRTGFPERMIARRMGLVPPDDFELTTAENEQLMSLEQSFQPTRISALAAGITIGLGGIAALLFGSLGLRRIRLKRWIENIPTVKTLGVAYGLTEVKGSVAIPPAQEPLSGPLSGQPCACYHYTVKEKRCNGKKTQWVTITDQKQQQPFLCQDADGSLPINPDGAEIDMTTRTNKQEGRRLHEEHRLAVGGPLYALGCALVDPKTHDRLVMAKDQDKTLPYLLSDRNEQDIIGRRATAGFILLTLGINAFSLAILSLTGWQGGFGVMQYQVAALAPLAYMILFFIGVLYNDLVFLRRRCDSMWANIDVSLKKRFDLLPSLDAAAQAYLAHEKSLQALLAQARAAGGVAGAVQAPGTAATAATAATAAVRQVAGLVETYPELKADRTIGDLMRQLRSLEQEVSLMREGYNQAVEVYNTRIERVPEVVLARICHFETRAFFN
;
A
#
# COMPACT_ATOMS: atom_id res chain seq x y z
N MET A 1 -40.60 -29.57 -57.67
CA MET A 1 -39.33 -30.21 -57.24
C MET A 1 -38.17 -29.31 -57.65
N PRO A 2 -37.09 -29.17 -56.89
CA PRO A 2 -36.90 -28.95 -55.44
C PRO A 2 -36.38 -27.51 -55.19
N GLY A 3 -36.64 -26.83 -54.06
CA GLY A 3 -36.07 -27.13 -52.74
C GLY A 3 -34.77 -26.34 -52.50
N VAL A 4 -34.85 -25.04 -52.17
CA VAL A 4 -33.72 -24.28 -51.61
C VAL A 4 -34.04 -23.98 -50.14
N PRO A 5 -33.21 -24.42 -49.18
CA PRO A 5 -33.57 -24.46 -47.78
C PRO A 5 -33.48 -23.07 -47.13
N ALA A 6 -34.47 -22.78 -46.28
CA ALA A 6 -34.43 -21.70 -45.32
C ALA A 6 -33.17 -21.82 -44.43
N LEU A 7 -32.20 -20.92 -44.63
CA LEU A 7 -31.11 -20.71 -43.68
C LEU A 7 -31.69 -20.09 -42.41
N ARG A 8 -32.06 -20.96 -41.46
CA ARG A 8 -32.33 -20.58 -40.07
C ARG A 8 -31.09 -19.86 -39.52
N SER A 9 -31.16 -18.53 -39.43
CA SER A 9 -30.29 -17.73 -38.58
C SER A 9 -30.51 -18.17 -37.13
N ARG A 10 -29.67 -19.08 -36.63
CA ARG A 10 -29.61 -19.39 -35.20
C ARG A 10 -29.06 -18.17 -34.47
N CYS A 11 -29.93 -17.24 -34.09
CA CYS A 11 -29.70 -16.35 -32.97
C CYS A 11 -29.54 -17.22 -31.73
N PHE A 12 -28.30 -17.48 -31.32
CA PHE A 12 -28.04 -18.02 -29.99
C PHE A 12 -28.32 -16.89 -28.97
N PRO A 13 -29.31 -17.02 -28.07
CA PRO A 13 -29.40 -16.12 -26.94
C PRO A 13 -28.15 -16.33 -26.09
N ALA A 14 -27.42 -15.24 -25.85
CA ALA A 14 -26.20 -15.25 -25.06
C ALA A 14 -26.49 -15.64 -23.60
N ARG A 15 -26.47 -16.95 -23.30
CA ARG A 15 -26.32 -17.51 -21.93
C ARG A 15 -24.93 -17.25 -21.33
N CYS A 16 -24.13 -16.35 -21.91
CA CYS A 16 -22.72 -16.18 -21.56
C CYS A 16 -22.47 -15.19 -20.39
N SER A 17 -23.51 -14.54 -19.83
CA SER A 17 -23.31 -13.56 -18.75
C SER A 17 -23.12 -14.22 -17.37
N GLN A 18 -23.80 -15.34 -17.06
CA GLN A 18 -23.65 -16.03 -15.77
C GLN A 18 -22.32 -16.79 -15.65
N GLY A 19 -21.89 -17.49 -16.71
CA GLY A 19 -20.62 -18.23 -16.72
C GLY A 19 -19.40 -17.33 -16.54
N GLY A 20 -19.40 -16.14 -17.13
CA GLY A 20 -18.32 -15.16 -16.97
C GLY A 20 -18.23 -14.55 -15.56
N MET A 21 -19.35 -14.46 -14.84
CA MET A 21 -19.38 -13.93 -13.47
C MET A 21 -18.86 -14.97 -12.47
N MET A 22 -19.22 -16.24 -12.64
CA MET A 22 -18.72 -17.35 -11.83
C MET A 22 -17.21 -17.55 -12.03
N PHE A 23 -16.74 -17.51 -13.29
CA PHE A 23 -15.31 -17.61 -13.61
C PHE A 23 -14.48 -16.49 -12.95
N LYS A 24 -14.97 -15.24 -12.98
CA LYS A 24 -14.29 -14.11 -12.32
C LYS A 24 -14.20 -14.30 -10.81
N LYS A 25 -15.26 -14.79 -10.15
CA LYS A 25 -15.23 -15.08 -8.70
C LYS A 25 -14.21 -16.18 -8.37
N ILE A 26 -14.15 -17.25 -9.17
CA ILE A 26 -13.16 -18.32 -9.01
C ILE A 26 -11.73 -17.76 -9.17
N LEU A 27 -11.51 -16.87 -10.15
CA LEU A 27 -10.20 -16.24 -10.34
C LEU A 27 -9.77 -15.38 -9.13
N TRP A 28 -10.68 -14.56 -8.60
CA TRP A 28 -10.39 -13.76 -7.39
C TRP A 28 -10.14 -14.64 -6.17
N MET A 29 -10.84 -15.77 -6.04
CA MET A 29 -10.64 -16.74 -4.96
C MET A 29 -9.28 -17.42 -5.07
N ALA A 30 -8.92 -17.91 -6.26
CA ALA A 30 -7.61 -18.50 -6.52
C ALA A 30 -6.49 -17.49 -6.26
N MET A 31 -6.65 -16.23 -6.68
CA MET A 31 -5.66 -15.18 -6.44
C MET A 31 -5.54 -14.81 -4.95
N ALA A 32 -6.66 -14.70 -4.22
CA ALA A 32 -6.63 -14.46 -2.78
C ALA A 32 -5.89 -15.57 -2.03
N ALA A 33 -6.18 -16.83 -2.35
CA ALA A 33 -5.51 -17.99 -1.75
C ALA A 33 -4.03 -18.06 -2.13
N ALA A 34 -3.69 -17.87 -3.41
CA ALA A 34 -2.31 -17.93 -3.90
C ALA A 34 -1.45 -16.82 -3.30
N CYS A 35 -1.90 -15.56 -3.35
CA CYS A 35 -1.17 -14.43 -2.76
C CYS A 35 -1.08 -14.54 -1.24
N GLY A 36 -2.16 -15.00 -0.57
CA GLY A 36 -2.15 -15.25 0.87
C GLY A 36 -1.13 -16.32 1.27
N ALA A 37 -1.15 -17.48 0.63
CA ALA A 37 -0.23 -18.58 0.90
C ALA A 37 1.23 -18.21 0.60
N ALA A 38 1.49 -17.61 -0.58
CA ALA A 38 2.81 -17.14 -0.95
C ALA A 38 3.33 -16.06 0.00
N GLY A 39 2.46 -15.14 0.43
CA GLY A 39 2.78 -14.10 1.40
C GLY A 39 3.18 -14.67 2.76
N VAL A 40 2.40 -15.61 3.32
CA VAL A 40 2.75 -16.31 4.57
C VAL A 40 4.08 -17.06 4.44
N PHE A 41 4.28 -17.78 3.32
CA PHE A 41 5.51 -18.53 3.06
C PHE A 41 6.73 -17.61 3.00
N ILE A 42 6.67 -16.52 2.22
CA ILE A 42 7.77 -15.56 2.08
C ILE A 42 8.05 -14.86 3.41
N VAL A 43 7.03 -14.47 4.17
CA VAL A 43 7.20 -13.92 5.52
C VAL A 43 7.93 -14.91 6.43
N ARG A 44 7.60 -16.21 6.36
CA ARG A 44 8.28 -17.24 7.14
C ARG A 44 9.75 -17.36 6.74
N VAL A 45 10.03 -17.44 5.45
CA VAL A 45 11.42 -17.47 4.93
C VAL A 45 12.19 -16.23 5.36
N ALA A 46 11.58 -15.05 5.29
CA ALA A 46 12.19 -13.80 5.74
C ALA A 46 12.53 -13.83 7.24
N PHE A 47 11.61 -14.37 8.05
CA PHE A 47 11.80 -14.52 9.49
C PHE A 47 12.94 -15.51 9.82
N ASP A 48 12.99 -16.65 9.14
CA ASP A 48 14.03 -17.66 9.36
C ASP A 48 15.42 -17.06 9.02
N ARG A 49 15.54 -16.32 7.90
CA ARG A 49 16.77 -15.58 7.55
C ARG A 49 17.12 -14.46 8.54
N MET A 50 16.10 -13.83 9.11
CA MET A 50 16.30 -12.83 10.15
C MET A 50 16.82 -13.47 11.44
N GLN A 51 16.37 -14.68 11.78
CA GLN A 51 16.92 -15.45 12.90
C GLN A 51 18.37 -15.83 12.66
N ASP A 52 18.73 -16.29 11.45
CA ASP A 52 20.12 -16.60 11.08
C ASP A 52 21.05 -15.40 11.36
N LEU A 53 20.63 -14.20 10.93
CA LEU A 53 21.37 -12.96 11.20
C LEU A 53 21.51 -12.67 12.70
N ARG A 54 20.45 -12.89 13.48
CA ARG A 54 20.50 -12.64 14.94
C ARG A 54 21.37 -13.67 15.67
N VAL A 55 21.47 -14.88 15.16
CA VAL A 55 22.40 -15.89 15.68
C VAL A 55 23.84 -15.39 15.56
N ILE A 56 24.21 -14.76 14.43
CA ILE A 56 25.53 -14.16 14.23
C ILE A 56 25.79 -13.05 15.26
N GLU A 57 24.82 -12.13 15.46
CA GLU A 57 24.92 -11.03 16.42
C GLU A 57 25.09 -11.48 17.88
N ARG A 58 24.59 -12.69 18.22
CA ARG A 58 24.59 -13.21 19.59
C ARG A 58 25.84 -13.96 19.98
N ILE A 59 26.57 -14.54 19.02
CA ILE A 59 27.82 -15.24 19.29
C ILE A 59 28.92 -14.18 19.26
N PRO A 60 29.38 -13.66 20.42
CA PRO A 60 30.42 -12.65 20.44
C PRO A 60 31.70 -13.23 19.84
N ARG A 61 32.51 -12.37 19.23
CA ARG A 61 33.86 -12.76 18.84
C ARG A 61 34.66 -13.17 20.07
N VAL A 62 35.33 -14.31 19.99
CA VAL A 62 36.22 -14.87 21.02
C VAL A 62 37.63 -14.93 20.44
N SER A 63 38.65 -14.87 21.29
CA SER A 63 40.03 -15.11 20.86
C SER A 63 40.32 -16.62 20.82
N VAL A 64 41.35 -17.06 20.09
CA VAL A 64 41.69 -18.48 19.99
C VAL A 64 42.03 -19.08 21.37
N ALA A 65 42.71 -18.33 22.23
CA ALA A 65 43.05 -18.76 23.59
C ALA A 65 41.83 -18.93 24.51
N ASP A 66 40.76 -18.15 24.31
CA ASP A 66 39.58 -18.16 25.18
C ASP A 66 38.49 -19.13 24.71
N LEU A 67 38.80 -19.94 23.69
CA LEU A 67 37.86 -20.81 23.02
C LEU A 67 37.48 -22.01 23.90
N ILE A 68 36.17 -22.25 24.02
CA ILE A 68 35.61 -23.43 24.69
C ILE A 68 34.91 -24.34 23.67
N PRO A 69 34.72 -25.64 23.97
CA PRO A 69 33.88 -26.50 23.15
C PRO A 69 32.47 -25.92 22.94
N GLY A 70 32.04 -25.79 21.69
CA GLY A 70 30.74 -25.21 21.35
C GLY A 70 30.78 -24.18 20.22
N GLU A 71 29.71 -23.40 20.09
CA GLU A 71 29.53 -22.38 19.05
C GLU A 71 30.59 -21.26 19.20
N ALA A 72 31.32 -20.97 18.13
CA ALA A 72 32.43 -20.04 18.14
C ALA A 72 32.38 -19.04 16.99
N ASN A 73 32.75 -17.80 17.28
CA ASN A 73 32.94 -16.71 16.33
C ASN A 73 34.40 -16.26 16.40
N LEU A 74 35.15 -16.53 15.34
CA LEU A 74 36.59 -16.27 15.26
C LEU A 74 36.91 -15.39 14.06
N SER A 75 37.98 -14.61 14.17
CA SER A 75 38.59 -14.01 12.98
C SER A 75 40.09 -13.88 13.17
N GLY A 76 40.84 -14.22 12.13
CA GLY A 76 42.29 -14.30 12.16
C GLY A 76 42.87 -14.32 10.75
N GLN A 77 44.19 -14.42 10.66
CA GLN A 77 44.91 -14.62 9.42
C GLN A 77 44.99 -16.11 9.08
N VAL A 78 44.89 -16.42 7.80
CA VAL A 78 45.00 -17.79 7.28
C VAL A 78 46.46 -18.19 7.13
N GLU A 79 46.85 -19.29 7.74
CA GLU A 79 48.14 -19.95 7.55
C GLU A 79 47.97 -21.39 7.09
N LEU A 80 49.01 -21.97 6.51
CA LEU A 80 48.97 -23.35 5.97
C LEU A 80 49.04 -24.36 7.11
N TYR A 81 48.15 -25.34 7.10
CA TYR A 81 48.22 -26.49 8.01
C TYR A 81 49.13 -27.56 7.40
N GLU A 82 50.15 -28.01 8.16
CA GLU A 82 51.15 -29.01 7.72
C GLU A 82 51.83 -28.70 6.37
N GLY A 83 51.89 -27.41 5.97
CA GLY A 83 52.46 -26.98 4.68
C GLY A 83 51.64 -27.38 3.45
N GLN A 84 50.43 -27.92 3.64
CA GLN A 84 49.54 -28.30 2.53
C GLN A 84 48.94 -27.05 1.88
N SER A 85 48.92 -27.00 0.55
CA SER A 85 48.26 -25.93 -0.23
C SER A 85 47.62 -26.50 -1.49
N LEU A 86 46.49 -25.90 -1.90
CA LEU A 86 45.86 -26.15 -3.20
C LEU A 86 46.43 -25.19 -4.25
N THR A 87 46.43 -25.63 -5.50
CA THR A 87 46.79 -24.77 -6.65
C THR A 87 45.52 -24.44 -7.42
N ALA A 88 45.21 -23.15 -7.53
CA ALA A 88 43.99 -22.71 -8.19
C ALA A 88 44.05 -22.94 -9.72
N PRO A 89 42.98 -23.43 -10.38
CA PRO A 89 43.04 -23.93 -11.76
C PRO A 89 43.41 -22.91 -12.84
N ASP A 90 43.05 -21.63 -12.68
CA ASP A 90 43.26 -20.62 -13.72
C ASP A 90 44.48 -19.75 -13.44
N SER A 91 44.60 -19.28 -12.19
CA SER A 91 45.68 -18.37 -11.80
C SER A 91 46.97 -19.06 -11.36
N ASN A 92 46.93 -20.38 -11.13
CA ASN A 92 48.00 -21.16 -10.50
C ASN A 92 48.47 -20.62 -9.14
N ALA A 93 47.62 -19.90 -8.41
CA ALA A 93 47.96 -19.38 -7.08
C ALA A 93 47.79 -20.44 -5.98
N HIS A 94 48.65 -20.37 -4.96
CA HIS A 94 48.54 -21.19 -3.75
C HIS A 94 47.39 -20.69 -2.86
N CYS A 95 46.46 -21.57 -2.51
CA CYS A 95 45.27 -21.25 -1.72
C CYS A 95 44.90 -22.40 -0.77
N VAL A 96 44.05 -22.11 0.21
CA VAL A 96 43.49 -23.13 1.13
C VAL A 96 42.08 -23.55 0.74
N CYS A 97 41.39 -22.70 -0.02
CA CYS A 97 40.06 -22.98 -0.57
C CYS A 97 39.88 -22.21 -1.87
N TYR A 98 39.27 -22.85 -2.86
CA TYR A 98 38.85 -22.18 -4.10
C TYR A 98 37.50 -22.68 -4.62
N GLU A 99 36.83 -21.82 -5.37
CA GLU A 99 35.67 -22.11 -6.18
C GLU A 99 35.96 -21.61 -7.61
N TYR A 100 35.85 -22.52 -8.57
CA TYR A 100 36.19 -22.25 -9.97
C TYR A 100 35.00 -22.58 -10.86
N THR A 101 34.60 -21.60 -11.67
CA THR A 101 33.49 -21.73 -12.63
C THR A 101 33.91 -21.34 -14.04
N GLU A 102 33.60 -22.23 -14.98
CA GLU A 102 33.75 -22.02 -16.42
C GLU A 102 32.36 -21.86 -17.03
N GLN A 103 32.16 -20.75 -17.75
CA GLN A 103 30.88 -20.42 -18.36
C GLN A 103 31.05 -20.11 -19.83
N ARG A 104 30.14 -20.60 -20.66
CA ARG A 104 30.10 -20.30 -22.10
C ARG A 104 28.97 -19.34 -22.41
N LYS A 105 29.27 -18.39 -23.28
CA LYS A 105 28.33 -17.45 -23.87
C LYS A 105 27.49 -18.17 -24.92
N THR A 106 26.19 -18.26 -24.68
CA THR A 106 25.20 -18.78 -25.63
C THR A 106 24.24 -17.67 -26.04
N ARG A 107 23.81 -17.67 -27.30
CA ARG A 107 22.72 -16.79 -27.78
C ARG A 107 21.45 -17.61 -27.88
N ASP A 108 20.37 -17.08 -27.33
CA ASP A 108 19.05 -17.64 -27.57
C ASP A 108 18.49 -17.21 -28.93
N SER A 109 17.34 -17.77 -29.30
CA SER A 109 16.66 -17.52 -30.58
C SER A 109 16.22 -16.07 -30.79
N ASP A 110 16.20 -15.25 -29.73
CA ASP A 110 15.84 -13.84 -29.77
C ASP A 110 17.08 -12.92 -29.82
N GLY A 111 18.29 -13.51 -29.79
CA GLY A 111 19.57 -12.80 -29.91
C GLY A 111 20.15 -12.35 -28.57
N ASP A 112 19.47 -12.65 -27.46
CA ASP A 112 19.93 -12.33 -26.10
C ASP A 112 21.05 -13.28 -25.68
N VAL A 113 22.06 -12.69 -25.04
CA VAL A 113 23.26 -13.40 -24.60
C VAL A 113 23.07 -13.91 -23.18
N LYS A 114 23.25 -15.21 -22.96
CA LYS A 114 23.28 -15.84 -21.63
C LYS A 114 24.62 -16.53 -21.41
N TRP A 115 25.05 -16.59 -20.15
CA TRP A 115 26.22 -17.37 -19.74
C TRP A 115 25.71 -18.67 -19.13
N GLU A 116 26.14 -19.80 -19.69
CA GLU A 116 25.79 -21.14 -19.25
C GLU A 116 27.01 -21.78 -18.58
N THR A 117 26.85 -22.27 -17.35
CA THR A 117 27.94 -22.92 -16.60
C THR A 117 28.22 -24.31 -17.18
N ILE A 118 29.44 -24.51 -17.67
CA ILE A 118 29.91 -25.78 -18.23
C ILE A 118 30.58 -26.63 -17.16
N ARG A 119 31.41 -25.98 -16.33
CA ARG A 119 32.16 -26.63 -15.27
C ARG A 119 32.10 -25.77 -14.02
N SER A 120 31.88 -26.42 -12.88
CA SER A 120 31.92 -25.79 -11.56
C SER A 120 32.59 -26.79 -10.62
N GLU A 121 33.65 -26.37 -9.95
CA GLU A 121 34.33 -27.17 -8.95
C GLU A 121 34.68 -26.31 -7.73
N SER A 122 34.68 -26.95 -6.57
CA SER A 122 35.13 -26.33 -5.32
C SER A 122 36.00 -27.34 -4.57
N GLN A 123 37.15 -26.87 -4.08
CA GLN A 123 38.05 -27.64 -3.24
C GLN A 123 38.43 -26.82 -2.01
N HIS A 124 38.66 -27.54 -0.91
CA HIS A 124 39.05 -26.98 0.37
C HIS A 124 39.96 -27.97 1.08
N ILE A 125 40.93 -27.44 1.81
CA ILE A 125 41.81 -28.21 2.70
C ILE A 125 41.78 -27.59 4.10
N PRO A 126 42.09 -28.36 5.15
CA PRO A 126 42.30 -27.81 6.48
C PRO A 126 43.38 -26.72 6.48
N PHE A 127 43.17 -25.67 7.29
CA PHE A 127 44.10 -24.56 7.41
C PHE A 127 44.16 -24.04 8.85
N LEU A 128 45.18 -23.24 9.18
CA LEU A 128 45.30 -22.60 10.47
C LEU A 128 44.69 -21.20 10.43
N LEU A 129 43.87 -20.88 11.43
CA LEU A 129 43.40 -19.53 11.68
C LEU A 129 44.16 -18.96 12.87
N VAL A 130 44.95 -17.92 12.63
CA VAL A 130 45.87 -17.34 13.61
C VAL A 130 45.40 -15.94 14.03
N ASP A 131 45.26 -15.73 15.34
CA ASP A 131 45.03 -14.42 15.92
C ASP A 131 46.18 -14.03 16.87
N ALA A 132 46.01 -12.95 17.64
CA ALA A 132 47.05 -12.49 18.57
C ALA A 132 47.27 -13.42 19.77
N THR A 133 46.35 -14.35 20.04
CA THR A 133 46.37 -15.21 21.23
C THR A 133 46.70 -16.67 20.91
N GLY A 134 46.52 -17.13 19.67
CA GLY A 134 46.96 -18.44 19.24
C GLY A 134 46.57 -18.82 17.81
N ALA A 135 46.71 -20.11 17.50
CA ALA A 135 46.33 -20.70 16.23
C ALA A 135 45.35 -21.86 16.45
N ILE A 136 44.31 -21.94 15.62
CA ILE A 136 43.34 -23.04 15.61
C ILE A 136 43.25 -23.67 14.23
N MET A 137 43.17 -25.00 14.18
CA MET A 137 42.87 -25.70 12.95
C MET A 137 41.41 -25.48 12.56
N VAL A 138 41.17 -24.98 11.35
CA VAL A 138 39.85 -24.91 10.73
C VAL A 138 39.74 -26.04 9.75
N ASP A 139 38.77 -26.92 9.98
CA ASP A 139 38.43 -28.02 9.09
C ASP A 139 37.17 -27.64 8.28
N PRO A 140 37.34 -27.20 7.02
CA PRO A 140 36.22 -26.88 6.15
C PRO A 140 35.50 -28.12 5.60
N GLU A 141 35.99 -29.34 5.86
CA GLU A 141 35.23 -30.54 5.54
C GLU A 141 33.97 -30.58 6.42
N SER A 142 32.80 -30.30 5.82
CA SER A 142 31.54 -31.06 6.00
C SER A 142 30.24 -30.20 5.95
N LYS A 143 29.18 -30.89 5.47
CA LYS A 143 27.80 -30.51 5.12
C LYS A 143 27.61 -29.54 3.93
N SER A 144 26.60 -29.84 3.12
CA SER A 144 26.10 -29.02 1.99
C SER A 144 25.59 -27.61 2.37
N SER A 145 25.70 -27.22 3.64
CA SER A 145 25.19 -25.97 4.21
C SER A 145 26.28 -24.95 4.60
N LEU A 146 27.56 -25.26 4.44
CA LEU A 146 28.64 -24.29 4.70
C LEU A 146 28.57 -23.13 3.69
N SER A 147 28.37 -21.91 4.20
CA SER A 147 28.42 -20.69 3.41
C SER A 147 29.87 -20.22 3.28
N VAL A 148 30.51 -20.52 2.15
CA VAL A 148 31.86 -20.02 1.85
C VAL A 148 31.76 -18.75 1.00
N SER A 149 32.05 -17.61 1.61
CA SER A 149 32.15 -16.32 0.93
C SER A 149 33.60 -16.04 0.58
N LEU A 150 33.99 -16.38 -0.64
CA LEU A 150 35.35 -16.25 -1.15
C LEU A 150 35.61 -14.84 -1.73
N ALA A 151 36.88 -14.44 -1.82
CA ALA A 151 37.24 -13.17 -2.46
C ALA A 151 37.09 -13.28 -3.98
N SER A 152 36.39 -12.34 -4.62
CA SER A 152 36.46 -12.19 -6.08
C SER A 152 37.83 -11.61 -6.43
N LYS A 153 38.80 -12.46 -6.77
CA LYS A 153 40.17 -12.01 -7.08
C LYS A 153 40.60 -12.28 -8.52
N HIS A 154 39.91 -13.10 -9.29
CA HIS A 154 40.27 -13.29 -10.69
C HIS A 154 39.08 -13.68 -11.58
N SER A 155 38.85 -12.90 -12.64
CA SER A 155 37.96 -13.30 -13.72
C SER A 155 38.64 -12.98 -15.05
N ARG A 156 38.71 -13.99 -15.92
CA ARG A 156 39.24 -13.87 -17.28
C ARG A 156 38.14 -14.20 -18.26
N THR A 157 38.00 -13.40 -19.32
CA THR A 157 37.12 -13.71 -20.45
C THR A 157 37.99 -13.96 -21.67
N ASP A 158 37.79 -15.11 -22.32
CA ASP A 158 38.48 -15.49 -23.56
C ASP A 158 37.44 -15.92 -24.61
N GLY A 159 37.23 -15.06 -25.62
CA GLY A 159 36.19 -15.24 -26.63
C GLY A 159 34.78 -15.39 -26.02
N ASP A 160 34.16 -16.55 -26.24
CA ASP A 160 32.84 -16.91 -25.70
C ASP A 160 32.93 -17.65 -24.36
N MET A 161 34.10 -17.72 -23.73
CA MET A 161 34.30 -18.37 -22.43
C MET A 161 34.61 -17.33 -21.35
N ARG A 162 34.04 -17.54 -20.16
CA ARG A 162 34.32 -16.77 -18.95
C ARG A 162 34.77 -17.73 -17.85
N TYR A 163 35.92 -17.43 -17.28
CA TYR A 163 36.55 -18.13 -16.18
C TYR A 163 36.44 -17.25 -14.94
N THR A 164 35.90 -17.79 -13.86
CA THR A 164 35.80 -17.08 -12.58
C THR A 164 36.40 -17.94 -11.50
N GLU A 165 37.37 -17.38 -10.79
CA GLU A 165 38.08 -18.05 -9.70
C GLU A 165 37.95 -17.20 -8.43
N ASN A 166 37.31 -17.79 -7.42
CA ASN A 166 37.23 -17.22 -6.08
C ASN A 166 38.08 -18.08 -5.14
N ARG A 167 38.81 -17.48 -4.20
CA ARG A 167 39.74 -18.21 -3.33
C ARG A 167 40.03 -17.52 -2.00
N ILE A 168 40.59 -18.29 -1.08
CA ILE A 168 41.22 -17.82 0.17
C ILE A 168 42.72 -18.09 0.09
N ASP A 169 43.51 -17.01 0.06
CA ASP A 169 44.96 -17.06 0.02
C ASP A 169 45.53 -17.09 1.46
N PRO A 170 46.68 -17.74 1.68
CA PRO A 170 47.44 -17.58 2.92
C PRO A 170 47.76 -16.08 3.18
N GLY A 171 47.70 -15.66 4.44
CA GLY A 171 47.86 -14.28 4.88
C GLY A 171 46.59 -13.42 4.79
N MET A 172 45.50 -13.92 4.20
CA MET A 172 44.21 -13.23 4.24
C MET A 172 43.61 -13.26 5.64
N SER A 173 42.95 -12.17 6.03
CA SER A 173 42.06 -12.21 7.19
C SER A 173 40.72 -12.84 6.79
N VAL A 174 40.28 -13.83 7.57
CA VAL A 174 38.96 -14.46 7.39
C VAL A 174 38.17 -14.44 8.69
N PHE A 175 36.85 -14.37 8.54
CA PHE A 175 35.85 -14.56 9.58
C PHE A 175 35.29 -15.98 9.48
N ALA A 176 35.28 -16.70 10.59
CA ALA A 176 34.79 -18.07 10.65
C ALA A 176 33.80 -18.24 11.82
N MET A 177 32.64 -18.82 11.52
CA MET A 177 31.61 -19.17 12.50
C MET A 177 31.32 -20.67 12.41
N GLY A 178 31.60 -21.39 13.49
CA GLY A 178 31.59 -22.84 13.51
C GLY A 178 31.40 -23.40 14.93
N VAL A 179 31.61 -24.70 15.09
CA VAL A 179 31.65 -25.38 16.39
C VAL A 179 33.08 -25.78 16.68
N ALA A 180 33.61 -25.25 17.77
CA ALA A 180 34.88 -25.63 18.34
C ALA A 180 34.74 -27.02 19.01
N THR A 181 35.57 -27.96 18.60
CA THR A 181 35.55 -29.34 19.10
C THR A 181 36.94 -29.72 19.63
N PRO A 182 37.03 -30.41 20.78
CA PRO A 182 38.30 -30.87 21.31
C PRO A 182 38.87 -32.01 20.45
N THR A 183 40.18 -31.99 20.25
CA THR A 183 40.97 -32.98 19.50
C THR A 183 42.18 -33.38 20.35
N ALA A 184 42.85 -34.48 20.03
CA ALA A 184 44.03 -34.96 20.77
C ALA A 184 45.19 -33.94 20.86
N SER A 185 45.27 -33.00 19.91
CA SER A 185 46.32 -31.99 19.77
C SER A 185 45.88 -30.54 20.11
N GLY A 186 44.65 -30.34 20.57
CA GLY A 186 44.11 -29.00 20.86
C GLY A 186 42.63 -28.86 20.51
N MET A 187 42.21 -27.67 20.08
CA MET A 187 40.87 -27.42 19.57
C MET A 187 40.89 -27.34 18.04
N GLN A 188 39.80 -27.77 17.40
CA GLN A 188 39.58 -27.55 15.97
C GLN A 188 38.19 -26.95 15.73
N LEU A 189 38.08 -26.05 14.75
CA LEU A 189 36.82 -25.46 14.33
C LEU A 189 36.24 -26.28 13.17
N ARG A 190 35.05 -26.84 13.39
CA ARG A 190 34.29 -27.59 12.38
C ARG A 190 33.00 -26.88 12.01
N PHE A 191 32.44 -27.18 10.85
CA PHE A 191 31.18 -26.59 10.37
C PHE A 191 30.01 -27.58 10.31
N ASP A 192 30.21 -28.80 10.79
CA ASP A 192 29.20 -29.87 10.80
C ASP A 192 28.71 -30.25 12.20
N GLY A 193 29.30 -29.67 13.24
CA GLY A 193 28.93 -29.92 14.62
C GLY A 193 27.47 -29.51 14.92
N PRO A 194 26.80 -30.19 15.87
CA PRO A 194 25.46 -29.80 16.32
C PRO A 194 25.51 -28.46 17.07
N GLY A 195 24.59 -27.54 16.78
CA GLY A 195 24.49 -26.25 17.47
C GLY A 195 23.52 -25.28 16.81
N ALA A 196 23.20 -24.18 17.49
CA ALA A 196 22.37 -23.09 16.97
C ALA A 196 23.26 -21.95 16.45
N TYR A 197 24.02 -22.24 15.39
CA TYR A 197 24.92 -21.31 14.70
C TYR A 197 24.69 -21.35 13.19
N MET A 198 25.20 -20.35 12.47
CA MET A 198 25.24 -20.35 11.01
C MET A 198 26.68 -20.65 10.57
N PRO A 199 26.96 -21.77 9.86
CA PRO A 199 28.30 -22.10 9.40
C PRO A 199 28.73 -21.12 8.30
N ILE A 200 29.68 -20.24 8.62
CA ILE A 200 30.17 -19.21 7.71
C ILE A 200 31.68 -19.25 7.68
N LEU A 201 32.24 -19.25 6.48
CA LEU A 201 33.64 -18.96 6.25
C LEU A 201 33.72 -17.83 5.22
N SER A 202 34.13 -16.64 5.64
CA SER A 202 34.13 -15.46 4.76
C SER A 202 35.44 -14.68 4.81
N VAL A 203 35.92 -14.26 3.64
CA VAL A 203 36.96 -13.21 3.53
C VAL A 203 36.40 -11.81 3.84
N HIS A 204 35.08 -11.66 3.82
CA HIS A 204 34.40 -10.43 4.16
C HIS A 204 34.19 -10.39 5.66
N GLY A 205 34.43 -9.24 6.28
CA GLY A 205 34.22 -9.07 7.71
C GLY A 205 32.77 -9.34 8.12
N GLU A 206 32.60 -9.71 9.38
CA GLU A 206 31.32 -10.07 10.01
C GLU A 206 30.19 -9.05 9.74
N GLU A 207 30.51 -7.75 9.75
CA GLU A 207 29.55 -6.66 9.52
C GLU A 207 28.92 -6.73 8.12
N ARG A 208 29.70 -7.08 7.09
CA ARG A 208 29.23 -7.11 5.70
C ARG A 208 28.31 -8.31 5.45
N GLU A 209 28.66 -9.48 5.96
CA GLU A 209 27.81 -10.68 5.89
C GLU A 209 26.47 -10.42 6.58
N ARG A 210 26.53 -9.83 7.78
CA ARG A 210 25.35 -9.46 8.54
C ARG A 210 24.45 -8.45 7.79
N GLY A 211 25.04 -7.41 7.22
CA GLY A 211 24.32 -6.37 6.49
C GLY A 211 23.58 -6.89 5.24
N LEU A 212 24.18 -7.83 4.52
CA LEU A 212 23.56 -8.45 3.32
C LEU A 212 22.36 -9.33 3.67
N VAL A 213 22.51 -10.22 4.66
CA VAL A 213 21.40 -11.06 5.15
C VAL A 213 20.27 -10.19 5.68
N GLY A 214 20.59 -9.11 6.38
CA GLY A 214 19.62 -8.14 6.89
C GLY A 214 18.82 -7.44 5.79
N LEU A 215 19.50 -6.91 4.77
CA LEU A 215 18.83 -6.26 3.65
C LEU A 215 17.92 -7.23 2.89
N PHE A 216 18.39 -8.45 2.62
CA PHE A 216 17.59 -9.45 1.90
C PHE A 216 16.35 -9.87 2.71
N SER A 217 16.51 -10.09 4.02
CA SER A 217 15.41 -10.41 4.94
C SER A 217 14.38 -9.29 5.01
N LEU A 218 14.82 -8.03 4.99
CA LEU A 218 13.95 -6.86 4.96
C LEU A 218 13.13 -6.78 3.68
N LEU A 219 13.78 -6.97 2.51
CA LEU A 219 13.10 -6.94 1.22
C LEU A 219 12.10 -8.10 1.07
N LEU A 220 12.46 -9.30 1.53
CA LEU A 220 11.54 -10.44 1.59
C LEU A 220 10.35 -10.17 2.52
N THR A 221 10.59 -9.56 3.69
CA THR A 221 9.51 -9.16 4.60
C THR A 221 8.55 -8.20 3.91
N GLY A 222 9.07 -7.19 3.20
CA GLY A 222 8.26 -6.25 2.40
C GLY A 222 7.44 -6.95 1.32
N LEU A 223 8.06 -7.87 0.56
CA LEU A 223 7.38 -8.65 -0.48
C LEU A 223 6.27 -9.54 0.10
N GLY A 224 6.55 -10.21 1.22
CA GLY A 224 5.60 -11.08 1.90
C GLY A 224 4.38 -10.30 2.41
N LEU A 225 4.59 -9.14 3.04
CA LEU A 225 3.50 -8.23 3.47
C LEU A 225 2.69 -7.70 2.27
N LEU A 226 3.34 -7.36 1.17
CA LEU A 226 2.67 -6.93 -0.05
C LEU A 226 1.77 -8.04 -0.61
N LEU A 227 2.25 -9.28 -0.69
CA LEU A 227 1.45 -10.39 -1.19
C LEU A 227 0.27 -10.72 -0.27
N LEU A 228 0.47 -10.70 1.06
CA LEU A 228 -0.62 -10.88 2.02
C LEU A 228 -1.71 -9.82 1.84
N SER A 229 -1.31 -8.56 1.70
CA SER A 229 -2.24 -7.44 1.53
C SER A 229 -2.93 -7.42 0.16
N LEU A 230 -2.24 -7.82 -0.92
CA LEU A 230 -2.88 -8.07 -2.22
C LEU A 230 -3.88 -9.24 -2.16
N GLY A 231 -3.59 -10.27 -1.37
CA GLY A 231 -4.55 -11.33 -1.04
C GLY A 231 -5.82 -10.78 -0.38
N MET A 232 -5.69 -9.80 0.52
CA MET A 232 -6.84 -9.11 1.12
C MET A 232 -7.62 -8.25 0.12
N VAL A 233 -6.96 -7.57 -0.82
CA VAL A 233 -7.66 -6.86 -1.90
C VAL A 233 -8.53 -7.84 -2.71
N ALA A 234 -7.99 -9.00 -3.07
CA ALA A 234 -8.76 -10.04 -3.77
C ALA A 234 -9.92 -10.57 -2.91
N GLY A 235 -9.68 -10.77 -1.62
CA GLY A 235 -10.69 -11.20 -0.64
C GLY A 235 -11.85 -10.20 -0.51
N THR A 236 -11.57 -8.90 -0.37
CA THR A 236 -12.62 -7.87 -0.29
C THR A 236 -13.50 -7.83 -1.54
N ARG A 237 -12.92 -8.11 -2.72
CA ARG A 237 -13.69 -8.21 -3.97
C ARG A 237 -14.64 -9.40 -4.00
N LEU A 238 -14.32 -10.49 -3.31
CA LEU A 238 -15.19 -11.67 -3.16
C LEU A 238 -16.37 -11.40 -2.23
N VAL A 239 -16.11 -10.73 -1.10
CA VAL A 239 -17.15 -10.39 -0.10
C VAL A 239 -18.05 -9.24 -0.57
N GLY A 240 -17.63 -8.48 -1.59
CA GLY A 240 -18.35 -7.29 -2.05
C GLY A 240 -18.13 -6.08 -1.15
N LEU A 241 -17.07 -6.11 -0.32
CA LEU A 241 -16.63 -4.98 0.49
C LEU A 241 -16.06 -3.89 -0.43
N HIS A 242 -16.86 -2.87 -0.68
CA HIS A 242 -16.48 -1.70 -1.47
C HIS A 242 -16.20 -0.47 -0.62
N MET A 243 -16.55 -0.49 0.67
CA MET A 243 -16.31 0.62 1.60
C MET A 243 -14.80 0.81 1.84
N THR A 244 -14.32 2.04 1.69
CA THR A 244 -12.88 2.34 1.70
C THR A 244 -12.26 2.17 3.09
N LEU A 245 -12.95 2.61 4.14
CA LEU A 245 -12.44 2.58 5.51
C LEU A 245 -12.32 1.15 6.07
N PRO A 246 -13.35 0.29 5.99
CA PRO A 246 -13.22 -1.12 6.40
C PRO A 246 -12.10 -1.85 5.64
N PHE A 247 -11.95 -1.58 4.33
CA PHE A 247 -10.86 -2.14 3.54
C PHE A 247 -9.49 -1.71 4.08
N LEU A 248 -9.28 -0.41 4.29
CA LEU A 248 -8.00 0.13 4.77
C LEU A 248 -7.66 -0.39 6.17
N LEU A 249 -8.66 -0.54 7.03
CA LEU A 249 -8.53 -1.14 8.35
C LEU A 249 -8.11 -2.62 8.26
N CYS A 250 -8.75 -3.42 7.40
CA CYS A 250 -8.38 -4.83 7.20
C CYS A 250 -6.93 -4.98 6.72
N VAL A 251 -6.49 -4.19 5.74
CA VAL A 251 -5.11 -4.23 5.25
C VAL A 251 -4.13 -3.79 6.33
N THR A 252 -4.43 -2.71 7.05
CA THR A 252 -3.60 -2.20 8.15
C THR A 252 -3.44 -3.24 9.25
N LEU A 253 -4.54 -3.83 9.72
CA LEU A 253 -4.52 -4.88 10.73
C LEU A 253 -3.73 -6.10 10.25
N THR A 254 -3.88 -6.50 8.98
CA THR A 254 -3.12 -7.64 8.42
C THR A 254 -1.62 -7.42 8.50
N VAL A 255 -1.14 -6.23 8.10
CA VAL A 255 0.29 -5.88 8.17
C VAL A 255 0.75 -5.78 9.64
N SER A 256 0.04 -5.02 10.48
CA SER A 256 0.39 -4.82 11.90
C SER A 256 0.41 -6.13 12.69
N ILE A 257 -0.58 -7.00 12.51
CA ILE A 257 -0.66 -8.30 13.20
C ILE A 257 0.47 -9.21 12.73
N THR A 258 0.79 -9.20 11.44
CA THR A 258 1.88 -10.04 10.90
C THR A 258 3.24 -9.62 11.47
N LEU A 259 3.55 -8.32 11.50
CA LEU A 259 4.79 -7.80 12.08
C LEU A 259 4.86 -8.04 13.60
N THR A 260 3.75 -7.83 14.31
CA THR A 260 3.67 -8.11 15.77
C THR A 260 3.88 -9.60 16.06
N ARG A 261 3.32 -10.47 15.24
CA ARG A 261 3.50 -11.93 15.36
C ARG A 261 4.95 -12.35 15.10
N GLN A 262 5.62 -11.72 14.12
CA GLN A 262 7.05 -11.95 13.91
C GLN A 262 7.88 -11.47 15.11
N ALA A 263 7.63 -10.26 15.62
CA ALA A 263 8.29 -9.75 16.82
C ALA A 263 8.13 -10.72 18.00
N HIS A 264 6.92 -11.24 18.24
CA HIS A 264 6.65 -12.19 19.31
C HIS A 264 7.45 -13.50 19.15
N ARG A 265 7.44 -14.10 17.95
CA ARG A 265 8.21 -15.31 17.65
C ARG A 265 9.71 -15.07 17.80
N MET A 266 10.17 -13.88 17.45
CA MET A 266 11.56 -13.51 17.60
C MET A 266 11.96 -13.51 19.07
N ILE A 267 11.18 -12.84 19.95
CA ILE A 267 11.44 -12.83 21.40
C ILE A 267 11.51 -14.24 21.98
N GLN A 268 10.60 -15.13 21.58
CA GLN A 268 10.58 -16.50 22.10
C GLN A 268 11.84 -17.28 21.72
N ALA A 269 12.22 -17.24 20.44
CA ALA A 269 13.45 -17.89 19.98
C ALA A 269 14.70 -17.27 20.62
N ASP A 270 14.67 -15.94 20.78
CA ASP A 270 15.74 -15.17 21.39
C ASP A 270 15.99 -15.55 22.85
N LEU A 271 14.93 -15.61 23.65
CA LEU A 271 15.01 -15.99 25.06
C LEU A 271 15.42 -17.45 25.21
N GLN A 272 14.78 -18.35 24.45
CA GLN A 272 15.09 -19.78 24.51
C GLN A 272 16.57 -20.05 24.17
N SER A 273 17.05 -19.49 23.06
CA SER A 273 18.45 -19.65 22.63
C SER A 273 19.44 -19.08 23.65
N ALA A 274 19.12 -17.95 24.29
CA ALA A 274 20.00 -17.34 25.29
C ALA A 274 20.14 -18.21 26.54
N PHE A 275 19.03 -18.75 27.07
CA PHE A 275 19.05 -19.60 28.27
C PHE A 275 19.60 -21.00 27.98
N ASP A 276 19.29 -21.59 26.82
CA ASP A 276 19.86 -22.88 26.41
C ASP A 276 21.38 -22.78 26.23
N ARG A 277 21.89 -21.66 25.70
CA ARG A 277 23.33 -21.41 25.58
C ARG A 277 23.98 -21.22 26.95
N LEU A 278 23.36 -20.40 27.81
CA LEU A 278 23.88 -20.18 29.16
C LEU A 278 24.01 -21.49 29.95
N ALA A 279 23.02 -22.38 29.85
CA ALA A 279 23.08 -23.71 30.46
C ALA A 279 24.27 -24.52 29.93
N ARG A 280 24.44 -24.61 28.60
CA ARG A 280 25.58 -25.32 27.98
C ARG A 280 26.93 -24.74 28.39
N GLU A 281 27.08 -23.42 28.37
CA GLU A 281 28.33 -22.75 28.76
C GLU A 281 28.66 -23.01 30.23
N ARG A 282 27.66 -23.03 31.11
CA ARG A 282 27.83 -23.37 32.52
C ARG A 282 28.32 -24.81 32.68
N ASP A 283 27.67 -25.76 32.02
CA ASP A 283 28.03 -27.20 32.11
C ASP A 283 29.46 -27.43 31.61
N VAL A 284 29.80 -26.96 30.40
CA VAL A 284 31.13 -27.14 29.80
C VAL A 284 32.23 -26.51 30.67
N ARG A 285 32.02 -25.28 31.17
CA ARG A 285 33.00 -24.62 32.04
C ARG A 285 33.14 -25.32 33.39
N THR A 286 32.05 -25.87 33.92
CA THR A 286 32.06 -26.63 35.18
C THR A 286 32.91 -27.90 35.00
N ASP A 287 32.71 -28.64 33.92
CA ASP A 287 33.50 -29.83 33.59
C ASP A 287 34.99 -29.49 33.39
N MET A 288 35.30 -28.41 32.67
CA MET A 288 36.69 -27.96 32.43
C MET A 288 37.41 -27.58 33.74
N VAL A 289 36.76 -26.80 34.61
CA VAL A 289 37.33 -26.41 35.90
C VAL A 289 37.49 -27.63 36.80
N GLN A 290 36.48 -28.51 36.84
CA GLN A 290 36.52 -29.72 37.66
C GLN A 290 37.63 -30.68 37.23
N GLU A 291 37.86 -30.85 35.93
CA GLU A 291 38.95 -31.68 35.42
C GLU A 291 40.33 -31.12 35.79
N ARG A 292 40.51 -29.80 35.71
CA ARG A 292 41.76 -29.14 36.13
C ARG A 292 41.99 -29.22 37.64
N LEU A 293 40.93 -29.14 38.45
CA LEU A 293 41.02 -29.30 39.90
C LEU A 293 41.31 -30.76 40.30
N ARG A 294 40.78 -31.76 39.57
CA ARG A 294 41.14 -33.18 39.77
C ARG A 294 42.62 -33.46 39.51
N GLN A 295 43.24 -32.80 38.53
CA GLN A 295 44.67 -32.95 38.23
C GLN A 295 45.58 -32.50 39.39
N ILE A 296 45.06 -31.68 40.31
CA ILE A 296 45.77 -31.21 41.51
C ILE A 296 45.14 -31.70 42.82
N ASP A 297 44.27 -32.72 42.76
CA ASP A 297 43.60 -33.38 43.89
C ASP A 297 42.76 -32.43 44.77
N VAL A 298 42.14 -31.41 44.16
CA VAL A 298 41.22 -30.49 44.84
C VAL A 298 39.77 -30.87 44.50
N SER A 299 38.95 -31.13 45.52
CA SER A 299 37.52 -31.41 45.33
C SER A 299 36.70 -30.12 45.33
N TRP A 300 35.76 -30.03 44.38
CA TRP A 300 34.84 -28.90 44.24
C TRP A 300 33.42 -29.42 43.98
N ALA A 301 32.44 -28.87 44.68
CA ALA A 301 31.05 -29.32 44.65
C ALA A 301 30.23 -28.76 43.45
N GLY A 302 30.85 -27.91 42.61
CA GLY A 302 30.19 -27.29 41.45
C GLY A 302 29.56 -25.92 41.73
N ASP A 303 29.73 -25.36 42.92
CA ASP A 303 29.27 -24.00 43.24
C ASP A 303 30.32 -22.94 42.83
N TRP A 304 29.93 -22.07 41.90
CA TRP A 304 30.79 -21.02 41.35
C TRP A 304 31.11 -19.90 42.35
N ALA A 305 30.31 -19.75 43.41
CA ALA A 305 30.59 -18.81 44.50
C ALA A 305 31.81 -19.25 45.32
N ASP A 306 31.93 -20.55 45.60
CA ASP A 306 33.01 -21.13 46.40
C ASP A 306 34.39 -20.87 45.76
N LEU A 307 34.48 -20.90 44.44
CA LEU A 307 35.72 -20.65 43.70
C LEU A 307 36.31 -19.25 43.98
N GLY A 308 35.47 -18.24 44.21
CA GLY A 308 35.92 -16.91 44.59
C GLY A 308 36.61 -16.89 45.96
N THR A 309 36.06 -17.64 46.92
CA THR A 309 36.66 -17.77 48.25
C THR A 309 37.98 -18.56 48.21
N MET A 310 38.09 -19.55 47.33
CA MET A 310 39.32 -20.32 47.10
C MET A 310 40.44 -19.45 46.51
N LEU A 311 40.09 -18.57 45.55
CA LEU A 311 41.03 -17.64 44.93
C LEU A 311 41.50 -16.54 45.89
N ALA A 312 40.65 -16.12 46.83
CA ALA A 312 40.96 -15.10 47.84
C ALA A 312 41.95 -15.55 48.93
N GLY A 313 42.29 -16.84 49.00
CA GLY A 313 43.33 -17.38 49.89
C GLY A 313 42.90 -17.41 51.37
N GLY A 314 42.10 -18.41 51.76
CA GLY A 314 41.86 -18.73 53.17
C GLY A 314 43.03 -19.51 53.82
N PRO A 315 43.18 -19.48 55.16
CA PRO A 315 44.36 -19.97 55.89
C PRO A 315 44.59 -21.50 55.87
N ALA A 316 43.85 -22.27 55.08
CA ALA A 316 43.89 -23.74 55.10
C ALA A 316 43.79 -24.41 53.70
N GLN A 317 44.22 -23.75 52.61
CA GLN A 317 44.12 -24.32 51.26
C GLN A 317 45.48 -24.46 50.55
N PRO A 318 45.68 -25.51 49.74
CA PRO A 318 46.87 -25.67 48.92
C PRO A 318 46.98 -24.47 47.97
N ARG A 319 48.18 -23.88 47.86
CA ARG A 319 48.44 -22.77 46.92
C ARG A 319 48.13 -23.22 45.49
N ILE A 320 46.95 -22.86 45.01
CA ILE A 320 46.59 -22.93 43.60
C ILE A 320 47.67 -22.15 42.83
N LYS A 321 48.29 -22.79 41.83
CA LYS A 321 49.30 -22.13 40.99
C LYS A 321 48.68 -20.90 40.33
N ALA A 322 49.48 -19.83 40.16
CA ALA A 322 49.01 -18.57 39.59
C ALA A 322 48.29 -18.75 38.22
N GLU A 323 48.77 -19.68 37.39
CA GLU A 323 48.16 -20.02 36.09
C GLU A 323 46.75 -20.63 36.23
N LEU A 324 46.52 -21.48 37.23
CA LEU A 324 45.20 -22.08 37.46
C LEU A 324 44.24 -21.08 38.09
N ALA A 325 44.75 -20.18 38.94
CA ALA A 325 43.97 -19.10 39.52
C ALA A 325 43.45 -18.12 38.44
N ASP A 326 44.31 -17.75 37.49
CA ASP A 326 43.95 -16.90 36.35
C ASP A 326 42.92 -17.57 35.44
N LEU A 327 43.08 -18.86 35.16
CA LEU A 327 42.11 -19.64 34.37
C LEU A 327 40.73 -19.69 35.03
N ILE A 328 40.65 -19.95 36.34
CA ILE A 328 39.38 -19.97 37.09
C ILE A 328 38.73 -18.58 37.08
N SER A 329 39.50 -17.53 37.35
CA SER A 329 39.04 -16.12 37.27
C SER A 329 38.48 -15.80 35.89
N HIS A 330 39.18 -16.20 34.83
CA HIS A 330 38.75 -15.99 33.44
C HIS A 330 37.43 -16.71 33.12
N HIS A 331 37.24 -17.95 33.60
CA HIS A 331 35.98 -18.67 33.40
C HIS A 331 34.82 -18.05 34.20
N ARG A 332 35.07 -17.57 35.43
CA ARG A 332 34.08 -16.87 36.27
C ARG A 332 33.58 -15.59 35.60
N VAL A 333 34.49 -14.71 35.17
CA VAL A 333 34.16 -13.45 34.48
C VAL A 333 33.29 -13.68 33.24
N ASN A 334 33.66 -14.65 32.41
CA ASN A 334 32.92 -14.95 31.19
C ASN A 334 31.53 -15.56 31.46
N LEU A 335 31.40 -16.41 32.48
CA LEU A 335 30.11 -16.97 32.87
C LEU A 335 29.17 -15.86 33.39
N THR A 336 29.67 -14.98 34.26
CA THR A 336 28.91 -13.80 34.74
C THR A 336 28.50 -12.90 33.57
N ARG A 337 29.38 -12.68 32.58
CA ARG A 337 29.05 -11.94 31.35
C ARG A 337 27.89 -12.57 30.58
N ALA A 338 27.88 -13.90 30.43
CA ALA A 338 26.78 -14.62 29.78
C ALA A 338 25.47 -14.49 30.57
N MET A 339 25.52 -14.58 31.90
CA MET A 339 24.37 -14.44 32.80
C MET A 339 23.78 -13.03 32.75
N GLN A 340 24.62 -11.99 32.83
CA GLN A 340 24.16 -10.60 32.73
C GLN A 340 23.48 -10.30 31.39
N ARG A 341 23.96 -10.90 30.29
CA ARG A 341 23.31 -10.79 28.98
C ARG A 341 21.95 -11.47 28.93
N ALA A 342 21.85 -12.69 29.44
CA ALA A 342 20.58 -13.41 29.55
C ALA A 342 19.57 -12.64 30.42
N GLU A 343 20.04 -12.06 31.53
CA GLU A 343 19.21 -11.29 32.45
C GLU A 343 18.75 -9.95 31.87
N ARG A 344 19.62 -9.22 31.14
CA ARG A 344 19.22 -8.00 30.41
C ARG A 344 18.13 -8.30 29.39
N LEU A 345 18.23 -9.41 28.66
CA LEU A 345 17.20 -9.86 27.73
C LEU A 345 15.91 -10.24 28.46
N ARG A 346 16.02 -10.96 29.59
CA ARG A 346 14.86 -11.41 30.39
C ARG A 346 14.09 -10.23 31.01
N THR A 347 14.78 -9.17 31.42
CA THR A 347 14.19 -8.03 32.13
C THR A 347 13.74 -6.88 31.23
N GLY A 348 14.20 -6.85 29.98
CA GLY A 348 13.79 -5.89 28.95
C GLY A 348 12.27 -5.86 28.74
N PHE A 349 11.70 -4.70 28.39
CA PHE A 349 10.34 -4.63 27.84
C PHE A 349 10.46 -4.68 26.32
N PRO A 350 9.62 -5.45 25.59
CA PRO A 350 8.51 -6.31 26.06
C PRO A 350 8.91 -7.72 26.54
N GLU A 351 10.18 -8.10 26.46
CA GLU A 351 10.70 -9.46 26.66
C GLU A 351 10.29 -10.07 28.01
N ARG A 352 10.29 -9.26 29.08
CA ARG A 352 9.87 -9.63 30.44
C ARG A 352 8.51 -10.28 30.52
N MET A 353 7.57 -9.85 29.68
CA MET A 353 6.21 -10.42 29.66
C MET A 353 6.23 -11.84 29.13
N ILE A 354 7.06 -12.10 28.12
CA ILE A 354 7.19 -13.40 27.47
C ILE A 354 8.06 -14.33 28.32
N ALA A 355 9.16 -13.82 28.88
CA ALA A 355 10.01 -14.56 29.81
C ALA A 355 9.20 -15.11 30.99
N ARG A 356 8.32 -14.28 31.58
CA ARG A 356 7.41 -14.71 32.65
C ARG A 356 6.43 -15.80 32.18
N ARG A 357 5.94 -15.70 30.94
CA ARG A 357 5.05 -16.72 30.34
C ARG A 357 5.77 -18.03 30.03
N MET A 358 7.05 -17.97 29.70
CA MET A 358 7.91 -19.14 29.45
C MET A 358 8.41 -19.78 30.75
N GLY A 359 8.22 -19.15 31.90
CA GLY A 359 8.72 -19.66 33.19
C GLY A 359 10.24 -19.53 33.36
N LEU A 360 10.87 -18.59 32.65
CA LEU A 360 12.32 -18.37 32.75
C LEU A 360 12.66 -17.71 34.09
N VAL A 361 13.42 -18.43 34.91
CA VAL A 361 13.92 -18.00 36.22
C VAL A 361 15.19 -17.15 36.01
N PRO A 362 15.44 -16.12 36.84
CA PRO A 362 16.74 -15.43 36.84
C PRO A 362 17.89 -16.43 37.01
N PRO A 363 19.01 -16.26 36.30
CA PRO A 363 20.18 -17.12 36.48
C PRO A 363 20.79 -16.94 37.88
N ASP A 364 21.34 -18.02 38.46
CA ASP A 364 21.92 -18.01 39.81
C ASP A 364 23.23 -17.20 39.83
N ASP A 365 23.17 -15.96 40.34
CA ASP A 365 24.32 -15.04 40.35
C ASP A 365 25.34 -15.34 41.47
N PHE A 366 26.60 -14.94 41.25
CA PHE A 366 27.67 -15.02 42.26
C PHE A 366 28.56 -13.77 42.23
N GLU A 367 29.12 -13.40 43.39
CA GLU A 367 29.92 -12.18 43.51
C GLU A 367 31.32 -12.34 42.89
N LEU A 368 31.68 -11.39 42.03
CA LEU A 368 33.01 -11.24 41.46
C LEU A 368 33.92 -10.40 42.37
N THR A 369 35.21 -10.71 42.36
CA THR A 369 36.26 -9.88 42.99
C THR A 369 36.43 -8.54 42.24
N THR A 370 37.12 -7.59 42.85
CA THR A 370 37.36 -6.26 42.22
C THR A 370 38.12 -6.37 40.89
N ALA A 371 39.14 -7.24 40.80
CA ALA A 371 39.90 -7.47 39.58
C ALA A 371 39.05 -8.11 38.46
N GLU A 372 38.19 -9.08 38.82
CA GLU A 372 37.25 -9.72 37.89
C GLU A 372 36.21 -8.72 37.36
N ASN A 373 35.74 -7.79 38.20
CA ASN A 373 34.81 -6.73 37.78
C ASN A 373 35.44 -5.75 36.77
N GLU A 374 36.71 -5.38 36.96
CA GLU A 374 37.45 -4.56 35.98
C GLU A 374 37.61 -5.28 34.63
N GLN A 375 37.95 -6.58 34.66
CA GLN A 375 38.01 -7.42 33.47
C GLN A 375 36.65 -7.50 32.76
N LEU A 376 35.56 -7.71 33.51
CA LEU A 376 34.20 -7.75 32.97
C LEU A 376 33.85 -6.45 32.23
N MET A 377 34.11 -5.29 32.84
CA MET A 377 33.81 -3.99 32.23
C MET A 377 34.58 -3.75 30.93
N SER A 378 35.84 -4.19 30.84
CA SER A 378 36.64 -4.08 29.61
C SER A 378 36.04 -4.91 28.46
N LEU A 379 35.48 -6.08 28.77
CA LEU A 379 34.85 -6.97 27.80
C LEU A 379 33.50 -6.44 27.29
N GLU A 380 32.80 -5.58 28.03
CA GLU A 380 31.50 -5.03 27.62
C GLU A 380 31.60 -3.94 26.54
N GLN A 381 32.69 -3.16 26.55
CA GLN A 381 32.87 -2.02 25.64
C GLN A 381 33.11 -2.42 24.16
N SER A 382 33.38 -3.70 23.89
CA SER A 382 33.69 -4.21 22.54
C SER A 382 32.46 -4.57 21.69
N PHE A 383 31.24 -4.52 22.23
CA PHE A 383 30.03 -4.90 21.49
C PHE A 383 29.52 -3.79 20.56
N GLN A 384 29.36 -4.10 19.27
CA GLN A 384 28.79 -3.20 18.26
C GLN A 384 27.48 -3.78 17.71
N PRO A 385 26.37 -3.01 17.70
CA PRO A 385 25.09 -3.48 17.16
C PRO A 385 25.15 -3.63 15.64
N THR A 386 24.43 -4.62 15.12
CA THR A 386 24.39 -4.87 13.69
C THR A 386 23.59 -3.80 12.96
N ARG A 387 24.11 -3.23 11.86
CA ARG A 387 23.41 -2.22 11.05
C ARG A 387 23.39 -2.61 9.58
N ILE A 388 22.33 -2.22 8.88
CA ILE A 388 22.32 -2.25 7.42
C ILE A 388 23.21 -1.13 6.90
N SER A 389 23.86 -1.32 5.74
CA SER A 389 24.61 -0.25 5.08
C SER A 389 23.75 1.01 4.89
N ALA A 390 24.31 2.18 5.20
CA ALA A 390 23.60 3.46 5.13
C ALA A 390 23.07 3.75 3.71
N LEU A 391 23.81 3.34 2.67
CA LEU A 391 23.40 3.51 1.28
C LEU A 391 22.16 2.67 0.95
N ALA A 392 22.15 1.38 1.32
CA ALA A 392 21.00 0.53 1.07
C ALA A 392 19.76 1.00 1.84
N ALA A 393 19.94 1.37 3.11
CA ALA A 393 18.86 1.95 3.92
C ALA A 393 18.34 3.27 3.32
N GLY A 394 19.24 4.17 2.89
CA GLY A 394 18.86 5.43 2.25
C GLY A 394 18.05 5.22 0.97
N ILE A 395 18.43 4.25 0.14
CA ILE A 395 17.69 3.89 -1.08
C ILE A 395 16.30 3.35 -0.72
N THR A 396 16.18 2.40 0.21
CA THR A 396 14.89 1.79 0.55
C THR A 396 13.97 2.76 1.28
N ILE A 397 14.49 3.62 2.17
CA ILE A 397 13.74 4.69 2.83
C ILE A 397 13.25 5.71 1.79
N GLY A 398 14.14 6.17 0.91
CA GLY A 398 13.81 7.17 -0.12
C GLY A 398 12.78 6.65 -1.12
N LEU A 399 13.04 5.50 -1.75
CA LEU A 399 12.12 4.89 -2.70
C LEU A 399 10.80 4.48 -2.04
N GLY A 400 10.86 3.91 -0.83
CA GLY A 400 9.67 3.53 -0.07
C GLY A 400 8.80 4.72 0.31
N GLY A 401 9.41 5.82 0.77
CA GLY A 401 8.70 7.07 1.08
C GLY A 401 8.06 7.73 -0.14
N ILE A 402 8.79 7.80 -1.26
CA ILE A 402 8.26 8.34 -2.53
C ILE A 402 7.11 7.45 -3.03
N ALA A 403 7.29 6.13 -3.04
CA ALA A 403 6.25 5.19 -3.46
C ALA A 403 5.01 5.28 -2.57
N ALA A 404 5.19 5.43 -1.25
CA ALA A 404 4.10 5.62 -0.30
C ALA A 404 3.24 6.84 -0.65
N LEU A 405 3.86 8.01 -0.86
CA LEU A 405 3.16 9.24 -1.23
C LEU A 405 2.53 9.16 -2.64
N LEU A 406 3.26 8.60 -3.60
CA LEU A 406 2.80 8.47 -4.99
C LEU A 406 1.61 7.51 -5.09
N PHE A 407 1.72 6.30 -4.57
CA PHE A 407 0.63 5.32 -4.64
C PHE A 407 -0.54 5.70 -3.73
N GLY A 408 -0.28 6.31 -2.58
CA GLY A 408 -1.32 6.89 -1.73
C GLY A 408 -2.13 7.94 -2.46
N SER A 409 -1.47 8.95 -3.03
CA SER A 409 -2.15 10.04 -3.75
C SER A 409 -2.88 9.57 -5.01
N LEU A 410 -2.28 8.67 -5.80
CA LEU A 410 -2.93 8.06 -6.96
C LEU A 410 -4.12 7.19 -6.55
N GLY A 411 -4.01 6.43 -5.46
CA GLY A 411 -5.09 5.65 -4.89
C GLY A 411 -6.28 6.53 -4.48
N LEU A 412 -6.02 7.64 -3.79
CA LEU A 412 -7.05 8.63 -3.44
C LEU A 412 -7.73 9.22 -4.68
N ARG A 413 -6.96 9.57 -5.72
CA ARG A 413 -7.51 10.07 -6.98
C ARG A 413 -8.41 9.04 -7.66
N ARG A 414 -8.02 7.75 -7.65
CA ARG A 414 -8.82 6.66 -8.24
C ARG A 414 -10.12 6.40 -7.50
N ILE A 415 -10.15 6.60 -6.18
CA ILE A 415 -11.32 6.38 -5.33
C ILE A 415 -12.27 7.59 -5.34
N ARG A 416 -11.83 8.75 -5.86
CA ARG A 416 -12.62 9.99 -5.88
C ARG A 416 -14.01 9.84 -6.49
N LEU A 417 -14.11 9.25 -7.69
CA LEU A 417 -15.41 9.04 -8.36
C LEU A 417 -16.34 8.17 -7.51
N LYS A 418 -15.81 7.10 -6.92
CA LYS A 418 -16.55 6.20 -6.05
C LYS A 418 -17.09 6.92 -4.81
N ARG A 419 -16.32 7.84 -4.24
CA ARG A 419 -16.78 8.67 -3.10
C ARG A 419 -17.81 9.71 -3.48
N TRP A 420 -17.74 10.27 -4.70
CA TRP A 420 -18.80 11.13 -5.19
C TRP A 420 -20.12 10.37 -5.24
N ILE A 421 -20.13 9.16 -5.81
CA ILE A 421 -21.30 8.28 -5.82
C ILE A 421 -21.82 8.04 -4.40
N GLU A 422 -20.95 7.68 -3.45
CA GLU A 422 -21.35 7.45 -2.04
C GLU A 422 -21.86 8.70 -1.30
N ASN A 423 -21.53 9.90 -1.78
CA ASN A 423 -21.87 11.17 -1.13
C ASN A 423 -23.02 11.91 -1.81
N ILE A 424 -23.46 11.46 -2.98
CA ILE A 424 -24.57 12.07 -3.73
C ILE A 424 -25.78 11.15 -3.57
N PRO A 425 -26.90 11.63 -2.99
CA PRO A 425 -28.09 10.81 -2.87
C PRO A 425 -28.66 10.50 -4.26
N THR A 426 -29.12 9.26 -4.47
CA THR A 426 -29.93 8.93 -5.64
C THR A 426 -31.29 9.61 -5.51
N VAL A 427 -31.71 10.32 -6.55
CA VAL A 427 -33.00 11.02 -6.59
C VAL A 427 -33.87 10.45 -7.72
N LYS A 428 -35.19 10.49 -7.52
CA LYS A 428 -36.18 10.17 -8.57
C LYS A 428 -36.18 11.23 -9.64
N THR A 429 -36.51 10.88 -10.88
CA THR A 429 -36.43 11.77 -12.04
C THR A 429 -37.19 13.08 -11.85
N LEU A 430 -38.39 13.05 -11.25
CA LEU A 430 -39.18 14.25 -10.95
C LEU A 430 -38.65 15.07 -9.77
N GLY A 431 -37.97 14.44 -8.82
CA GLY A 431 -37.41 15.11 -7.64
C GLY A 431 -36.02 15.68 -7.86
N VAL A 432 -35.49 15.59 -9.09
CA VAL A 432 -34.17 16.10 -9.43
C VAL A 432 -34.13 17.60 -9.19
N ALA A 433 -33.22 18.02 -8.33
CA ALA A 433 -32.92 19.43 -8.12
C ALA A 433 -31.74 19.86 -8.99
N TYR A 434 -31.62 21.17 -9.22
CA TYR A 434 -30.51 21.75 -9.97
C TYR A 434 -29.15 21.37 -9.35
N GLY A 435 -28.19 21.04 -10.21
CA GLY A 435 -26.83 20.70 -9.82
C GLY A 435 -26.46 19.23 -9.94
N LEU A 436 -25.35 18.83 -9.28
CA LEU A 436 -24.84 17.47 -9.38
C LEU A 436 -25.77 16.46 -8.69
N THR A 437 -26.29 15.51 -9.45
CA THR A 437 -27.32 14.55 -9.03
C THR A 437 -27.02 13.15 -9.58
N GLU A 438 -27.57 12.15 -8.90
CA GLU A 438 -27.57 10.77 -9.34
C GLU A 438 -29.01 10.31 -9.59
N VAL A 439 -29.26 9.70 -10.75
CA VAL A 439 -30.58 9.21 -11.15
C VAL A 439 -30.48 7.79 -11.71
N LYS A 440 -31.50 6.98 -11.42
CA LYS A 440 -31.62 5.59 -11.90
C LYS A 440 -32.97 5.41 -12.57
N GLY A 441 -32.97 4.77 -13.75
CA GLY A 441 -34.20 4.53 -14.51
C GLY A 441 -33.95 3.61 -15.70
N SER A 442 -34.74 3.79 -16.75
CA SER A 442 -34.59 3.14 -18.05
C SER A 442 -34.38 4.17 -19.16
N VAL A 443 -33.75 3.75 -20.25
CA VAL A 443 -33.54 4.59 -21.43
C VAL A 443 -34.85 4.67 -22.23
N ALA A 444 -35.39 5.86 -22.43
CA ALA A 444 -36.53 6.12 -23.29
C ALA A 444 -36.18 7.17 -24.36
N ILE A 445 -36.84 7.14 -25.50
CA ILE A 445 -36.64 8.13 -26.58
C ILE A 445 -37.81 9.13 -26.55
N PRO A 446 -37.56 10.45 -26.71
CA PRO A 446 -38.63 11.43 -26.81
C PRO A 446 -39.62 11.08 -27.94
N PRO A 447 -40.94 11.27 -27.77
CA PRO A 447 -41.94 10.88 -28.77
C PRO A 447 -41.75 11.53 -30.15
N ALA A 448 -41.10 12.69 -30.20
CA ALA A 448 -40.84 13.44 -31.42
C ALA A 448 -39.57 12.98 -32.18
N GLN A 449 -38.89 11.93 -31.73
CA GLN A 449 -37.61 11.48 -32.26
C GLN A 449 -37.58 9.97 -32.49
N GLU A 450 -36.96 9.53 -33.59
CA GLU A 450 -36.75 8.11 -33.85
C GLU A 450 -35.51 7.56 -33.11
N PRO A 451 -35.53 6.31 -32.63
CA PRO A 451 -34.35 5.68 -32.02
C PRO A 451 -33.24 5.44 -33.04
N LEU A 452 -31.97 5.55 -32.63
CA LEU A 452 -30.86 5.08 -33.45
C LEU A 452 -30.94 3.56 -33.62
N SER A 453 -30.54 3.04 -34.78
CA SER A 453 -30.43 1.59 -35.01
C SER A 453 -28.98 1.15 -34.90
N GLY A 454 -28.72 0.12 -34.08
CA GLY A 454 -27.39 -0.46 -33.93
C GLY A 454 -26.85 -1.01 -35.27
N PRO A 455 -25.65 -0.63 -35.73
CA PRO A 455 -25.16 -0.99 -37.07
C PRO A 455 -25.02 -2.49 -37.34
N LEU A 456 -24.77 -3.28 -36.29
CA LEU A 456 -24.57 -4.72 -36.39
C LEU A 456 -25.84 -5.50 -36.00
N SER A 457 -26.56 -5.02 -34.99
CA SER A 457 -27.71 -5.71 -34.41
C SER A 457 -29.06 -5.31 -34.99
N GLY A 458 -29.16 -4.13 -35.60
CA GLY A 458 -30.41 -3.49 -36.02
C GLY A 458 -31.34 -3.07 -34.87
N GLN A 459 -30.91 -3.19 -33.61
CA GLN A 459 -31.76 -2.94 -32.44
C GLN A 459 -31.83 -1.44 -32.10
N PRO A 460 -32.98 -0.94 -31.59
CA PRO A 460 -33.14 0.46 -31.21
C PRO A 460 -32.27 0.81 -29.99
N CYS A 461 -31.58 1.95 -30.07
CA CYS A 461 -30.66 2.43 -29.04
C CYS A 461 -30.65 3.97 -28.97
N ALA A 462 -30.21 4.50 -27.83
CA ALA A 462 -29.96 5.93 -27.66
C ALA A 462 -28.52 6.31 -28.03
N CYS A 463 -27.57 5.40 -27.82
CA CYS A 463 -26.16 5.57 -28.17
C CYS A 463 -25.57 4.23 -28.60
N TYR A 464 -24.61 4.25 -29.52
CA TYR A 464 -23.81 3.07 -29.86
C TYR A 464 -22.33 3.43 -30.13
N HIS A 465 -21.45 2.47 -29.87
CA HIS A 465 -20.05 2.46 -30.27
C HIS A 465 -19.78 1.19 -31.07
N TYR A 466 -19.47 1.37 -32.35
CA TYR A 466 -19.24 0.29 -33.29
C TYR A 466 -17.78 0.29 -33.75
N THR A 467 -17.09 -0.84 -33.58
CA THR A 467 -15.71 -1.02 -34.01
C THR A 467 -15.55 -2.24 -34.90
N VAL A 468 -14.71 -2.11 -35.92
CA VAL A 468 -14.29 -3.22 -36.78
C VAL A 468 -12.79 -3.40 -36.64
N LYS A 469 -12.37 -4.56 -36.16
CA LYS A 469 -10.96 -4.94 -35.98
C LYS A 469 -10.57 -5.98 -37.00
N GLU A 470 -9.44 -5.83 -37.65
CA GLU A 470 -8.88 -6.80 -38.60
C GLU A 470 -7.62 -7.44 -38.06
N LYS A 471 -7.55 -8.77 -38.16
CA LYS A 471 -6.40 -9.55 -37.76
C LYS A 471 -5.31 -9.45 -38.82
N ARG A 472 -4.20 -8.78 -38.49
CA ARG A 472 -3.02 -8.62 -39.35
C ARG A 472 -1.84 -9.41 -38.79
N CYS A 473 -1.14 -10.11 -39.66
CA CYS A 473 0.11 -10.81 -39.33
C CYS A 473 1.29 -9.98 -39.84
N ASN A 474 2.26 -9.70 -38.97
CA ASN A 474 3.55 -9.15 -39.36
C ASN A 474 4.65 -10.11 -38.87
N GLY A 475 5.20 -10.91 -39.77
CA GLY A 475 6.12 -12.00 -39.43
C GLY A 475 5.49 -13.02 -38.48
N LYS A 476 6.14 -13.29 -37.33
CA LYS A 476 5.67 -14.22 -36.29
C LYS A 476 4.58 -13.65 -35.35
N LYS A 477 4.27 -12.35 -35.40
CA LYS A 477 3.32 -11.71 -34.49
C LYS A 477 1.99 -11.43 -35.19
N THR A 478 0.88 -11.80 -34.55
CA THR A 478 -0.47 -11.48 -35.02
C THR A 478 -1.14 -10.47 -34.09
N GLN A 479 -1.67 -9.39 -34.66
CA GLN A 479 -2.32 -8.31 -33.92
C GLN A 479 -3.66 -7.91 -34.55
N TRP A 480 -4.61 -7.47 -33.73
CA TRP A 480 -5.86 -6.90 -34.17
C TRP A 480 -5.69 -5.39 -34.38
N VAL A 481 -6.06 -4.88 -35.55
CA VAL A 481 -5.96 -3.46 -35.91
C VAL A 481 -7.36 -2.92 -36.16
N THR A 482 -7.76 -1.85 -35.47
CA THR A 482 -9.05 -1.19 -35.68
C THR A 482 -9.06 -0.47 -37.03
N ILE A 483 -9.98 -0.87 -37.92
CA ILE A 483 -10.20 -0.24 -39.23
C ILE A 483 -11.28 0.85 -39.12
N THR A 484 -12.33 0.56 -38.36
CA THR A 484 -13.49 1.45 -38.23
C THR A 484 -13.78 1.64 -36.75
N ASP A 485 -13.97 2.89 -36.35
CA ASP A 485 -14.40 3.29 -35.02
C ASP A 485 -15.48 4.37 -35.20
N GLN A 486 -16.73 4.01 -34.94
CA GLN A 486 -17.91 4.88 -35.12
C GLN A 486 -18.64 5.01 -33.79
N LYS A 487 -18.87 6.24 -33.36
CA LYS A 487 -19.66 6.57 -32.17
C LYS A 487 -20.79 7.48 -32.58
N GLN A 488 -22.01 7.10 -32.23
CA GLN A 488 -23.18 7.94 -32.46
C GLN A 488 -24.06 7.93 -31.21
N GLN A 489 -24.58 9.10 -30.88
CA GLN A 489 -25.39 9.35 -29.70
C GLN A 489 -26.45 10.39 -30.04
N GLN A 490 -27.57 10.33 -29.34
CA GLN A 490 -28.64 11.31 -29.46
C GLN A 490 -29.23 11.65 -28.08
N PRO A 491 -29.84 12.82 -27.88
CA PRO A 491 -30.58 13.11 -26.65
C PRO A 491 -31.65 12.06 -26.39
N PHE A 492 -31.84 11.71 -25.11
CA PHE A 492 -32.80 10.69 -24.69
C PHE A 492 -33.39 11.04 -23.31
N LEU A 493 -34.30 10.22 -22.81
CA LEU A 493 -34.93 10.37 -21.50
C LEU A 493 -34.45 9.25 -20.57
N CYS A 494 -34.17 9.59 -19.32
CA CYS A 494 -34.15 8.63 -18.23
C CYS A 494 -35.55 8.57 -17.63
N GLN A 495 -36.19 7.40 -17.69
CA GLN A 495 -37.54 7.20 -17.20
C GLN A 495 -37.54 6.32 -15.95
N ASP A 496 -38.26 6.74 -14.92
CA ASP A 496 -38.52 5.92 -13.74
C ASP A 496 -40.03 5.85 -13.47
N ALA A 497 -40.43 5.32 -12.30
CA ALA A 497 -41.84 5.20 -11.94
C ALA A 497 -42.52 6.55 -11.70
N ASP A 498 -41.74 7.60 -11.43
CA ASP A 498 -42.26 8.91 -11.03
C ASP A 498 -42.34 9.85 -12.24
N GLY A 499 -41.40 9.76 -13.18
CA GLY A 499 -41.46 10.54 -14.42
C GLY A 499 -40.29 10.31 -15.37
N SER A 500 -39.87 11.38 -16.03
CA SER A 500 -38.78 11.35 -17.00
C SER A 500 -37.86 12.57 -16.90
N LEU A 501 -36.55 12.33 -16.90
CA LEU A 501 -35.52 13.36 -16.97
C LEU A 501 -34.85 13.37 -18.35
N PRO A 502 -34.87 14.48 -19.09
CA PRO A 502 -34.07 14.63 -20.31
C PRO A 502 -32.57 14.50 -20.05
N ILE A 503 -31.86 13.80 -20.93
CA ILE A 503 -30.41 13.60 -20.89
C ILE A 503 -29.81 14.02 -22.23
N ASN A 504 -28.82 14.89 -22.17
CA ASN A 504 -27.94 15.19 -23.29
C ASN A 504 -26.62 14.41 -23.12
N PRO A 505 -26.34 13.35 -23.90
CA PRO A 505 -25.14 12.52 -23.75
C PRO A 505 -23.83 13.21 -24.13
N ASP A 506 -23.88 14.42 -24.70
CA ASP A 506 -22.68 15.13 -25.12
C ASP A 506 -21.72 15.39 -23.96
N GLY A 507 -20.46 14.97 -24.12
CA GLY A 507 -19.42 15.10 -23.10
C GLY A 507 -19.50 14.08 -21.94
N ALA A 508 -20.41 13.10 -21.99
CA ALA A 508 -20.50 12.03 -21.00
C ALA A 508 -19.44 10.95 -21.22
N GLU A 509 -18.90 10.39 -20.12
CA GLU A 509 -18.27 9.08 -20.14
C GLU A 509 -19.38 8.02 -20.19
N ILE A 510 -19.51 7.27 -21.29
CA ILE A 510 -20.58 6.29 -21.48
C ILE A 510 -20.02 4.87 -21.37
N ASP A 511 -20.37 4.13 -20.30
CA ASP A 511 -20.01 2.72 -20.11
C ASP A 511 -21.17 1.81 -20.53
N MET A 512 -21.03 1.20 -21.71
CA MET A 512 -22.02 0.32 -22.34
C MET A 512 -21.64 -1.16 -22.19
N THR A 513 -22.48 -1.93 -21.50
CA THR A 513 -22.30 -3.37 -21.32
C THR A 513 -22.96 -4.21 -22.39
N THR A 514 -24.06 -3.72 -22.96
CA THR A 514 -24.79 -4.44 -24.00
C THR A 514 -23.93 -4.53 -25.25
N ARG A 515 -23.35 -5.72 -25.50
CA ARG A 515 -22.41 -5.98 -26.59
C ARG A 515 -22.97 -7.01 -27.57
N THR A 516 -22.89 -6.70 -28.85
CA THR A 516 -23.10 -7.64 -29.96
C THR A 516 -21.77 -7.78 -30.70
N ASN A 517 -21.37 -9.00 -31.05
CA ASN A 517 -20.18 -9.21 -31.88
C ASN A 517 -20.45 -10.20 -33.00
N LYS A 518 -19.74 -10.04 -34.11
CA LYS A 518 -19.81 -10.90 -35.28
C LYS A 518 -18.42 -10.98 -35.89
N GLN A 519 -17.95 -12.19 -36.19
CA GLN A 519 -16.68 -12.38 -36.89
C GLN A 519 -16.95 -12.76 -38.35
N GLU A 520 -16.32 -12.05 -39.27
CA GLU A 520 -16.40 -12.29 -40.72
C GLU A 520 -14.97 -12.39 -41.29
N GLY A 521 -14.54 -13.61 -41.60
CA GLY A 521 -13.17 -13.89 -42.04
C GLY A 521 -12.12 -13.42 -41.03
N ARG A 522 -11.28 -12.45 -41.43
CA ARG A 522 -10.24 -11.83 -40.60
C ARG A 522 -10.74 -10.61 -39.79
N ARG A 523 -12.02 -10.24 -39.92
CA ARG A 523 -12.59 -9.06 -39.27
C ARG A 523 -13.48 -9.46 -38.10
N LEU A 524 -13.39 -8.72 -37.00
CA LEU A 524 -14.22 -8.82 -35.82
C LEU A 524 -15.00 -7.50 -35.68
N HIS A 525 -16.30 -7.60 -35.81
CA HIS A 525 -17.25 -6.52 -35.65
C HIS A 525 -17.75 -6.54 -34.20
N GLU A 526 -17.68 -5.41 -33.51
CA GLU A 526 -18.12 -5.24 -32.14
C GLU A 526 -19.01 -4.00 -32.04
N GLU A 527 -20.24 -4.18 -31.57
CA GLU A 527 -21.18 -3.11 -31.26
C GLU A 527 -21.45 -3.10 -29.76
N HIS A 528 -21.27 -1.94 -29.14
CA HIS A 528 -21.71 -1.64 -27.78
C HIS A 528 -22.85 -0.63 -27.86
N ARG A 529 -23.93 -0.78 -27.08
CA ARG A 529 -25.08 0.13 -27.14
C ARG A 529 -25.73 0.41 -25.79
N LEU A 530 -26.37 1.57 -25.66
CA LEU A 530 -27.42 1.83 -24.66
C LEU A 530 -28.78 1.50 -25.29
N ALA A 531 -29.32 0.34 -24.96
CA ALA A 531 -30.58 -0.14 -25.52
C ALA A 531 -31.78 0.66 -25.01
N VAL A 532 -32.75 0.95 -25.87
CA VAL A 532 -34.03 1.54 -25.47
C VAL A 532 -34.78 0.54 -24.58
N GLY A 533 -35.35 1.02 -23.47
CA GLY A 533 -35.98 0.23 -22.41
C GLY A 533 -34.97 -0.44 -21.46
N GLY A 534 -33.68 -0.37 -21.74
CA GLY A 534 -32.63 -0.91 -20.87
C GLY A 534 -32.41 -0.08 -19.61
N PRO A 535 -31.79 -0.65 -18.55
CA PRO A 535 -31.48 0.08 -17.34
C PRO A 535 -30.47 1.20 -17.61
N LEU A 536 -30.59 2.28 -16.84
CA LEU A 536 -29.70 3.42 -16.89
C LEU A 536 -29.35 3.89 -15.49
N TYR A 537 -28.05 4.03 -15.26
CA TYR A 537 -27.45 4.78 -14.17
C TYR A 537 -26.83 6.06 -14.76
N ALA A 538 -27.25 7.21 -14.25
CA ALA A 538 -26.78 8.51 -14.69
C ALA A 538 -26.27 9.33 -13.49
N LEU A 539 -25.02 9.78 -13.58
CA LEU A 539 -24.39 10.67 -12.60
C LEU A 539 -23.89 11.90 -13.35
N GLY A 540 -24.46 13.07 -13.07
CA GLY A 540 -24.15 14.29 -13.81
C GLY A 540 -24.84 15.51 -13.24
N CYS A 541 -24.66 16.66 -13.90
CA CYS A 541 -25.31 17.89 -13.50
C CYS A 541 -26.66 18.03 -14.16
N ALA A 542 -27.71 18.20 -13.36
CA ALA A 542 -29.00 18.68 -13.81
C ALA A 542 -28.94 20.20 -13.97
N LEU A 543 -28.98 20.64 -15.21
CA LEU A 543 -28.93 22.04 -15.60
C LEU A 543 -30.30 22.47 -16.11
N VAL A 544 -30.58 23.77 -16.08
CA VAL A 544 -31.78 24.34 -16.68
C VAL A 544 -31.69 24.16 -18.20
N ASP A 545 -32.75 23.65 -18.83
CA ASP A 545 -32.79 23.43 -20.28
C ASP A 545 -32.55 24.77 -21.00
N PRO A 546 -31.46 24.93 -21.77
CA PRO A 546 -31.10 26.21 -22.38
C PRO A 546 -32.08 26.64 -23.48
N LYS A 547 -32.98 25.75 -23.93
CA LYS A 547 -33.99 26.08 -24.94
C LYS A 547 -35.28 26.53 -24.29
N THR A 548 -35.77 25.79 -23.31
CA THR A 548 -37.10 26.01 -22.73
C THR A 548 -37.09 26.73 -21.40
N HIS A 549 -35.99 26.67 -20.65
CA HIS A 549 -35.80 27.28 -19.32
C HIS A 549 -36.89 26.93 -18.27
N ASP A 550 -37.67 25.89 -18.51
CA ASP A 550 -38.83 25.49 -17.69
C ASP A 550 -38.62 24.15 -16.96
N ARG A 551 -37.57 23.41 -17.32
CA ARG A 551 -37.26 22.08 -16.82
C ARG A 551 -35.76 21.87 -16.70
N LEU A 552 -35.39 20.79 -16.02
CA LEU A 552 -34.00 20.36 -15.92
C LEU A 552 -33.67 19.32 -17.01
N VAL A 553 -32.44 19.39 -17.51
CA VAL A 553 -31.81 18.42 -18.39
C VAL A 553 -30.46 18.02 -17.78
N MET A 554 -30.16 16.72 -17.75
CA MET A 554 -28.83 16.27 -17.36
C MET A 554 -27.86 16.47 -18.53
N ALA A 555 -26.79 17.22 -18.30
CA ALA A 555 -25.79 17.54 -19.32
C ALA A 555 -24.41 17.75 -18.70
N LYS A 556 -23.39 17.87 -19.56
CA LYS A 556 -22.04 18.20 -19.12
C LYS A 556 -21.99 19.65 -18.63
N ASP A 557 -21.57 19.82 -17.37
CA ASP A 557 -21.37 21.14 -16.77
C ASP A 557 -20.11 21.84 -17.31
N GLN A 558 -20.07 23.17 -17.17
CA GLN A 558 -18.90 23.98 -17.51
C GLN A 558 -17.67 23.61 -16.67
N ASP A 559 -17.87 23.20 -15.42
CA ASP A 559 -16.82 22.65 -14.59
C ASP A 559 -16.41 21.25 -15.08
N LYS A 560 -15.30 21.21 -15.81
CA LYS A 560 -14.72 19.97 -16.33
C LYS A 560 -14.36 18.97 -15.23
N THR A 561 -14.20 19.41 -13.99
CA THR A 561 -13.84 18.55 -12.86
C THR A 561 -15.01 17.70 -12.36
N LEU A 562 -16.25 18.11 -12.63
CA LEU A 562 -17.44 17.35 -12.23
C LEU A 562 -17.62 16.09 -13.10
N PRO A 563 -18.00 14.95 -12.48
CA PRO A 563 -18.21 13.72 -13.22
C PRO A 563 -19.45 13.85 -14.11
N TYR A 564 -19.37 13.28 -15.31
CA TYR A 564 -20.56 13.02 -16.11
C TYR A 564 -20.47 11.61 -16.68
N LEU A 565 -21.23 10.68 -16.08
CA LEU A 565 -21.17 9.25 -16.34
C LEU A 565 -22.57 8.73 -16.66
N LEU A 566 -22.67 8.00 -17.76
CA LEU A 566 -23.86 7.26 -18.17
C LEU A 566 -23.50 5.78 -18.28
N SER A 567 -24.29 4.89 -17.68
CA SER A 567 -24.01 3.46 -17.76
C SER A 567 -25.28 2.60 -17.69
N ASP A 568 -25.27 1.46 -18.38
CA ASP A 568 -26.28 0.41 -18.23
C ASP A 568 -25.92 -0.61 -17.12
N ARG A 569 -24.87 -0.33 -16.33
CA ARG A 569 -24.51 -1.11 -15.14
C ARG A 569 -25.28 -0.65 -13.91
N ASN A 570 -25.41 -1.56 -12.96
CA ASN A 570 -25.84 -1.20 -11.62
C ASN A 570 -24.73 -0.41 -10.87
N GLU A 571 -25.14 0.48 -9.97
CA GLU A 571 -24.26 1.34 -9.17
C GLU A 571 -23.17 0.53 -8.45
N GLN A 572 -23.55 -0.57 -7.79
CA GLN A 572 -22.61 -1.42 -7.05
C GLN A 572 -21.49 -1.99 -7.93
N ASP A 573 -21.77 -2.29 -9.20
CA ASP A 573 -20.77 -2.80 -10.13
C ASP A 573 -19.78 -1.70 -10.56
N ILE A 574 -20.27 -0.48 -10.73
CA ILE A 574 -19.46 0.71 -11.07
C ILE A 574 -18.52 1.02 -9.90
N ILE A 575 -19.08 1.15 -8.70
CA ILE A 575 -18.34 1.36 -7.45
C ILE A 575 -17.26 0.28 -7.29
N GLY A 576 -17.64 -1.00 -7.38
CA GLY A 576 -16.73 -2.11 -7.15
C GLY A 576 -15.54 -2.13 -8.11
N ARG A 577 -15.77 -1.86 -9.40
CA ARG A 577 -14.71 -1.80 -10.41
C ARG A 577 -13.76 -0.62 -10.22
N ARG A 578 -14.30 0.55 -9.92
CA ARG A 578 -13.50 1.76 -9.69
C ARG A 578 -12.71 1.65 -8.38
N ALA A 579 -13.26 1.00 -7.36
CA ALA A 579 -12.62 0.80 -6.06
C ALA A 579 -11.38 -0.11 -6.13
N THR A 580 -11.43 -1.22 -6.88
CA THR A 580 -10.33 -2.21 -6.87
C THR A 580 -8.98 -1.60 -7.27
N ALA A 581 -8.94 -0.79 -8.33
CA ALA A 581 -7.69 -0.14 -8.75
C ALA A 581 -7.15 0.82 -7.67
N GLY A 582 -8.03 1.54 -7.00
CA GLY A 582 -7.66 2.41 -5.89
C GLY A 582 -7.15 1.63 -4.67
N PHE A 583 -7.79 0.52 -4.33
CA PHE A 583 -7.42 -0.35 -3.23
C PHE A 583 -6.04 -1.00 -3.43
N ILE A 584 -5.73 -1.42 -4.66
CA ILE A 584 -4.38 -1.91 -5.01
C ILE A 584 -3.33 -0.82 -4.78
N LEU A 585 -3.58 0.40 -5.26
CA LEU A 585 -2.65 1.52 -5.08
C LEU A 585 -2.48 1.91 -3.61
N LEU A 586 -3.56 2.01 -2.84
CA LEU A 586 -3.46 2.28 -1.39
C LEU A 586 -2.69 1.18 -0.65
N THR A 587 -2.86 -0.08 -1.07
CA THR A 587 -2.12 -1.22 -0.51
C THR A 587 -0.62 -1.11 -0.80
N LEU A 588 -0.25 -0.78 -2.04
CA LEU A 588 1.15 -0.54 -2.41
C LEU A 588 1.75 0.58 -1.55
N GLY A 589 0.98 1.66 -1.32
CA GLY A 589 1.41 2.77 -0.48
C GLY A 589 1.65 2.38 0.98
N ILE A 590 0.72 1.63 1.61
CA ILE A 590 0.87 1.14 2.99
C ILE A 590 2.12 0.26 3.15
N ASN A 591 2.34 -0.67 2.21
CA ASN A 591 3.48 -1.58 2.29
C ASN A 591 4.80 -0.87 2.02
N ALA A 592 4.84 0.08 1.07
CA ALA A 592 6.01 0.91 0.82
C ALA A 592 6.38 1.75 2.05
N PHE A 593 5.39 2.33 2.73
CA PHE A 593 5.62 3.06 3.97
C PHE A 593 6.13 2.14 5.09
N SER A 594 5.53 0.97 5.25
CA SER A 594 5.95 -0.02 6.25
C SER A 594 7.39 -0.49 6.01
N LEU A 595 7.77 -0.72 4.74
CA LEU A 595 9.13 -1.09 4.35
C LEU A 595 10.15 0.04 4.60
N ALA A 596 9.77 1.29 4.34
CA ALA A 596 10.60 2.45 4.64
C ALA A 596 10.86 2.58 6.15
N ILE A 597 9.83 2.39 6.99
CA ILE A 597 9.98 2.40 8.46
C ILE A 597 10.83 1.22 8.94
N LEU A 598 10.63 0.00 8.42
CA LEU A 598 11.50 -1.15 8.73
C LEU A 598 12.97 -0.87 8.35
N SER A 599 13.19 -0.17 7.24
CA SER A 599 14.55 0.17 6.79
C SER A 599 15.19 1.22 7.70
N LEU A 600 14.41 2.22 8.11
CA LEU A 600 14.84 3.26 9.04
C LEU A 600 15.23 2.66 10.39
N THR A 601 14.42 1.75 10.93
CA THR A 601 14.70 1.11 12.22
C THR A 601 15.87 0.13 12.12
N GLY A 602 15.99 -0.62 11.02
CA GLY A 602 17.14 -1.50 10.76
C GLY A 602 18.48 -0.76 10.61
N TRP A 603 18.45 0.49 10.13
CA TRP A 603 19.65 1.34 10.08
C TRP A 603 20.09 1.87 11.45
N GLN A 604 19.14 2.24 12.32
CA GLN A 604 19.43 2.88 13.61
C GLN A 604 19.91 1.91 14.71
N GLY A 605 19.46 0.66 14.71
CA GLY A 605 19.72 -0.23 15.87
C GLY A 605 19.58 -1.72 15.61
N GLY A 606 19.72 -2.17 14.36
CA GLY A 606 19.59 -3.59 14.00
C GLY A 606 18.13 -4.06 13.91
N PHE A 607 17.92 -5.37 13.82
CA PHE A 607 16.61 -5.98 13.56
C PHE A 607 16.02 -6.64 14.81
N GLY A 608 16.14 -5.94 15.94
CA GLY A 608 15.57 -6.40 17.19
C GLY A 608 14.04 -6.35 17.20
N VAL A 609 13.51 -6.72 18.36
CA VAL A 609 12.07 -6.82 18.63
C VAL A 609 11.37 -5.46 18.50
N MET A 610 11.98 -4.42 19.07
CA MET A 610 11.45 -3.06 19.09
C MET A 610 11.20 -2.52 17.68
N GLN A 611 12.09 -2.84 16.76
CA GLN A 611 12.07 -2.36 15.39
C GLN A 611 10.87 -2.91 14.63
N TYR A 612 10.55 -4.19 14.82
CA TYR A 612 9.34 -4.80 14.25
C TYR A 612 8.06 -4.25 14.90
N GLN A 613 8.08 -3.92 16.20
CA GLN A 613 6.93 -3.31 16.88
C GLN A 613 6.66 -1.88 16.42
N VAL A 614 7.71 -1.05 16.30
CA VAL A 614 7.60 0.31 15.74
C VAL A 614 7.10 0.25 14.29
N ALA A 615 7.64 -0.67 13.49
CA ALA A 615 7.17 -0.88 12.13
C ALA A 615 5.72 -1.37 12.05
N ALA A 616 5.23 -2.14 13.04
CA ALA A 616 3.83 -2.56 13.11
C ALA A 616 2.86 -1.38 13.31
N LEU A 617 3.31 -0.24 13.85
CA LEU A 617 2.53 0.99 13.98
C LEU A 617 2.53 1.86 12.71
N ALA A 618 3.50 1.68 11.82
CA ALA A 618 3.61 2.42 10.57
C ALA A 618 2.33 2.37 9.69
N PRO A 619 1.74 1.19 9.37
CA PRO A 619 0.54 1.14 8.54
C PRO A 619 -0.66 1.87 9.18
N LEU A 620 -0.74 1.88 10.52
CA LEU A 620 -1.78 2.61 11.26
C LEU A 620 -1.62 4.13 11.11
N ALA A 621 -0.39 4.63 11.30
CA ALA A 621 -0.10 6.05 11.09
C ALA A 621 -0.40 6.48 9.65
N TYR A 622 -0.02 5.66 8.66
CA TYR A 622 -0.33 5.89 7.26
C TYR A 622 -1.84 5.91 7.00
N MET A 623 -2.58 4.94 7.55
CA MET A 623 -4.04 4.88 7.45
C MET A 623 -4.68 6.17 7.97
N ILE A 624 -4.29 6.63 9.17
CA ILE A 624 -4.83 7.84 9.80
C ILE A 624 -4.56 9.08 8.94
N LEU A 625 -3.31 9.25 8.46
CA LEU A 625 -2.92 10.39 7.63
C LEU A 625 -3.77 10.49 6.36
N PHE A 626 -3.91 9.38 5.62
CA PHE A 626 -4.70 9.36 4.39
C PHE A 626 -6.20 9.45 4.65
N PHE A 627 -6.68 8.90 5.77
CA PHE A 627 -8.07 9.00 6.18
C PHE A 627 -8.48 10.46 6.47
N ILE A 628 -7.63 11.24 7.14
CA ILE A 628 -7.86 12.67 7.36
C ILE A 628 -7.93 13.41 6.03
N GLY A 629 -6.99 13.18 5.11
CA GLY A 629 -7.01 13.81 3.78
C GLY A 629 -8.25 13.45 2.96
N VAL A 630 -8.75 12.22 3.13
CA VAL A 630 -10.01 11.72 2.56
C VAL A 630 -11.20 12.49 3.12
N LEU A 631 -11.38 12.58 4.43
CA LEU A 631 -12.49 13.32 5.02
C LEU A 631 -12.45 14.82 4.65
N TYR A 632 -11.26 15.43 4.70
CA TYR A 632 -11.08 16.84 4.36
C TYR A 632 -11.57 17.15 2.93
N ASN A 633 -11.15 16.34 1.96
CA ASN A 633 -11.56 16.53 0.56
C ASN A 633 -13.07 16.40 0.34
N ASP A 634 -13.76 15.54 1.10
CA ASP A 634 -15.21 15.41 1.01
C ASP A 634 -15.92 16.64 1.57
N LEU A 635 -15.49 17.15 2.72
CA LEU A 635 -16.06 18.36 3.29
C LEU A 635 -15.82 19.57 2.38
N VAL A 636 -14.63 19.69 1.78
CA VAL A 636 -14.33 20.74 0.79
C VAL A 636 -15.23 20.59 -0.45
N PHE A 637 -15.45 19.37 -0.92
CA PHE A 637 -16.35 19.12 -2.05
C PHE A 637 -17.79 19.56 -1.75
N LEU A 638 -18.33 19.19 -0.59
CA LEU A 638 -19.67 19.59 -0.17
C LEU A 638 -19.79 21.12 0.02
N ARG A 639 -18.77 21.76 0.58
CA ARG A 639 -18.72 23.22 0.71
C ARG A 639 -18.73 23.91 -0.66
N ARG A 640 -17.86 23.47 -1.58
CA ARG A 640 -17.80 23.99 -2.96
C ARG A 640 -19.10 23.77 -3.72
N ARG A 641 -19.79 22.66 -3.47
CA ARG A 641 -21.12 22.40 -4.03
C ARG A 641 -22.11 23.46 -3.57
N CYS A 642 -22.16 23.79 -2.27
CA CYS A 642 -23.02 24.85 -1.76
C CYS A 642 -22.67 26.21 -2.39
N ASP A 643 -21.38 26.55 -2.46
CA ASP A 643 -20.89 27.81 -3.03
C ASP A 643 -21.22 27.94 -4.53
N SER A 644 -21.08 26.85 -5.28
CA SER A 644 -21.43 26.81 -6.71
C SER A 644 -22.93 26.98 -6.95
N MET A 645 -23.78 26.29 -6.17
CA MET A 645 -25.24 26.48 -6.26
C MET A 645 -25.64 27.90 -5.90
N TRP A 646 -25.03 28.48 -4.86
CA TRP A 646 -25.27 29.87 -4.47
C TRP A 646 -24.90 30.87 -5.57
N ALA A 647 -23.74 30.69 -6.20
CA ALA A 647 -23.30 31.54 -7.30
C ALA A 647 -24.27 31.52 -8.49
N ASN A 648 -24.85 30.36 -8.81
CA ASN A 648 -25.86 30.25 -9.86
C ASN A 648 -27.16 30.99 -9.49
N ILE A 649 -27.62 30.87 -8.24
CA ILE A 649 -28.78 31.64 -7.73
C ILE A 649 -28.50 33.15 -7.81
N ASP A 650 -27.33 33.60 -7.36
CA ASP A 650 -26.93 35.01 -7.39
C ASP A 650 -26.94 35.58 -8.82
N VAL A 651 -26.42 34.83 -9.80
CA VAL A 651 -26.45 35.24 -11.21
C VAL A 651 -27.89 35.38 -11.73
N SER A 652 -28.77 34.43 -11.43
CA SER A 652 -30.16 34.47 -11.89
C SER A 652 -30.99 35.53 -11.17
N LEU A 653 -30.71 35.81 -9.89
CA LEU A 653 -31.27 36.94 -9.16
C LEU A 653 -30.80 38.28 -9.73
N LYS A 654 -29.52 38.44 -10.05
CA LYS A 654 -28.98 39.65 -10.71
C LYS A 654 -29.67 39.93 -12.03
N LYS A 655 -29.72 38.94 -12.93
CA LYS A 655 -30.45 39.04 -14.21
C LYS A 655 -31.90 39.50 -14.01
N ARG A 656 -32.56 38.94 -12.99
CA ARG A 656 -33.94 39.30 -12.66
C ARG A 656 -34.07 40.74 -12.17
N PHE A 657 -33.18 41.19 -11.28
CA PHE A 657 -33.17 42.57 -10.81
C PHE A 657 -32.80 43.56 -11.93
N ASP A 658 -31.93 43.18 -12.86
CA ASP A 658 -31.54 43.98 -14.03
C ASP A 658 -32.72 44.20 -15.01
N LEU A 659 -33.70 43.29 -15.03
CA LEU A 659 -34.91 43.43 -15.85
C LEU A 659 -36.00 44.31 -15.21
N LEU A 660 -35.95 44.54 -13.89
CA LEU A 660 -36.98 45.34 -13.19
C LEU A 660 -37.04 46.80 -13.66
N PRO A 661 -35.92 47.53 -13.87
CA PRO A 661 -35.97 48.89 -14.42
C PRO A 661 -36.57 48.95 -15.82
N SER A 662 -36.26 47.97 -16.68
CA SER A 662 -36.80 47.89 -18.03
C SER A 662 -38.31 47.63 -18.01
N LEU A 663 -38.79 46.79 -17.08
CA LEU A 663 -40.21 46.58 -16.86
C LEU A 663 -40.91 47.83 -16.33
N ASP A 664 -40.30 48.53 -15.36
CA ASP A 664 -40.83 49.77 -14.80
C ASP A 664 -40.95 50.86 -15.88
N ALA A 665 -39.90 51.06 -16.69
CA ALA A 665 -39.91 52.03 -17.79
C ALA A 665 -41.00 51.72 -18.83
N ALA A 666 -41.17 50.44 -19.21
CA ALA A 666 -42.22 50.04 -20.14
C ALA A 666 -43.63 50.19 -19.53
N ALA A 667 -43.80 49.86 -18.24
CA ALA A 667 -45.08 49.97 -17.55
C ALA A 667 -45.49 51.43 -17.27
N GLN A 668 -44.53 52.32 -16.98
CA GLN A 668 -44.80 53.74 -16.68
C GLN A 668 -45.49 54.48 -17.83
N ALA A 669 -45.22 54.09 -19.09
CA ALA A 669 -45.87 54.68 -20.26
C ALA A 669 -47.40 54.52 -20.25
N TYR A 670 -47.91 53.48 -19.56
CA TYR A 670 -49.33 53.13 -19.55
C TYR A 670 -49.97 53.24 -18.15
N LEU A 671 -49.17 53.13 -17.08
CA LEU A 671 -49.63 53.04 -15.69
C LEU A 671 -49.20 54.25 -14.85
N ALA A 672 -49.12 55.44 -15.45
CA ALA A 672 -48.68 56.67 -14.78
C ALA A 672 -49.49 57.01 -13.50
N HIS A 673 -50.73 56.53 -13.39
CA HIS A 673 -51.62 56.78 -12.25
C HIS A 673 -51.60 55.68 -11.18
N GLU A 674 -50.91 54.55 -11.40
CA GLU A 674 -50.81 53.45 -10.43
C GLU A 674 -49.65 53.64 -9.45
N LYS A 675 -49.85 54.54 -8.48
CA LYS A 675 -48.87 54.84 -7.43
C LYS A 675 -48.51 53.61 -6.58
N SER A 676 -49.47 52.71 -6.40
CA SER A 676 -49.29 51.48 -5.64
C SER A 676 -48.23 50.56 -6.28
N LEU A 677 -48.25 50.46 -7.62
CA LEU A 677 -47.30 49.68 -8.39
C LEU A 677 -45.90 50.28 -8.37
N GLN A 678 -45.81 51.59 -8.59
CA GLN A 678 -44.52 52.31 -8.62
C GLN A 678 -43.79 52.19 -7.28
N ALA A 679 -44.52 52.29 -6.16
CA ALA A 679 -43.96 52.09 -4.82
C ALA A 679 -43.39 50.67 -4.64
N LEU A 680 -44.11 49.65 -5.13
CA LEU A 680 -43.71 48.26 -4.97
C LEU A 680 -42.54 47.86 -5.89
N LEU A 681 -42.48 48.41 -7.11
CA LEU A 681 -41.33 48.30 -8.01
C LEU A 681 -40.11 49.07 -7.50
N ALA A 682 -40.30 50.23 -6.89
CA ALA A 682 -39.23 50.98 -6.22
C ALA A 682 -38.68 50.19 -5.02
N GLN A 683 -39.55 49.58 -4.22
CA GLN A 683 -39.16 48.73 -3.10
C GLN A 683 -38.39 47.49 -3.55
N ALA A 684 -38.86 46.80 -4.61
CA ALA A 684 -38.16 45.64 -5.18
C ALA A 684 -36.77 46.00 -5.72
N ARG A 685 -36.62 47.17 -6.35
CA ARG A 685 -35.31 47.69 -6.81
C ARG A 685 -34.38 48.02 -5.64
N ALA A 686 -34.89 48.70 -4.62
CA ALA A 686 -34.11 49.02 -3.42
C ALA A 686 -33.62 47.73 -2.72
N ALA A 687 -34.48 46.73 -2.61
CA ALA A 687 -34.13 45.43 -2.06
C ALA A 687 -33.10 44.69 -2.91
N GLY A 688 -33.20 44.76 -4.25
CA GLY A 688 -32.22 44.21 -5.18
C GLY A 688 -30.83 44.87 -5.07
N GLY A 689 -30.79 46.19 -4.88
CA GLY A 689 -29.53 46.93 -4.64
C GLY A 689 -28.84 46.53 -3.34
N VAL A 690 -29.61 46.28 -2.27
CA VAL A 690 -29.09 45.78 -0.99
C VAL A 690 -28.62 44.32 -1.10
N ALA A 691 -29.35 43.47 -1.82
CA ALA A 691 -28.96 42.08 -2.08
C ALA A 691 -27.68 41.98 -2.94
N GLY A 692 -27.49 42.90 -3.90
CA GLY A 692 -26.26 42.99 -4.69
C GLY A 692 -25.02 43.38 -3.87
N ALA A 693 -25.21 44.11 -2.75
CA ALA A 693 -24.14 44.52 -1.85
C ALA A 693 -23.84 43.49 -0.74
N VAL A 694 -24.82 42.64 -0.39
CA VAL A 694 -24.71 41.65 0.70
C VAL A 694 -24.87 40.24 0.14
N GLN A 695 -23.77 39.47 0.06
CA GLN A 695 -23.75 38.10 -0.46
C GLN A 695 -24.38 37.03 0.45
N ALA A 696 -25.16 37.42 1.46
CA ALA A 696 -25.74 36.49 2.42
C ALA A 696 -27.07 35.90 1.89
N PRO A 697 -27.28 34.57 1.96
CA PRO A 697 -28.52 33.93 1.49
C PRO A 697 -29.80 34.49 2.10
N GLY A 698 -29.78 34.85 3.39
CA GLY A 698 -30.94 35.38 4.09
C GLY A 698 -31.42 36.74 3.55
N THR A 699 -30.51 37.68 3.28
CA THR A 699 -30.86 39.01 2.75
C THR A 699 -31.35 38.91 1.30
N ALA A 700 -30.70 38.09 0.49
CA ALA A 700 -31.11 37.82 -0.88
C ALA A 700 -32.50 37.17 -0.97
N ALA A 701 -32.87 36.31 -0.02
CA ALA A 701 -34.20 35.69 0.03
C ALA A 701 -35.32 36.73 0.24
N THR A 702 -35.11 37.67 1.17
CA THR A 702 -36.07 38.76 1.38
C THR A 702 -36.24 39.64 0.14
N ALA A 703 -35.15 39.95 -0.56
CA ALA A 703 -35.19 40.73 -1.80
C ALA A 703 -35.86 39.98 -2.95
N ALA A 704 -35.62 38.68 -3.09
CA ALA A 704 -36.28 37.83 -4.08
C ALA A 704 -37.81 37.80 -3.87
N THR A 705 -38.25 37.65 -2.61
CA THR A 705 -39.68 37.67 -2.25
C THR A 705 -40.34 39.01 -2.60
N ALA A 706 -39.69 40.13 -2.33
CA ALA A 706 -40.17 41.46 -2.71
C ALA A 706 -40.31 41.61 -4.24
N ALA A 707 -39.33 41.12 -5.01
CA ALA A 707 -39.42 41.11 -6.46
C ALA A 707 -40.53 40.18 -6.99
N THR A 708 -40.81 39.05 -6.33
CA THR A 708 -41.91 38.15 -6.73
C THR A 708 -43.26 38.82 -6.51
N ALA A 709 -43.43 39.54 -5.39
CA ALA A 709 -44.63 40.33 -5.14
C ALA A 709 -44.85 41.39 -6.24
N ALA A 710 -43.77 42.11 -6.63
CA ALA A 710 -43.82 43.12 -7.69
C ALA A 710 -44.27 42.55 -9.03
N VAL A 711 -43.64 41.46 -9.48
CA VAL A 711 -43.97 40.83 -10.76
C VAL A 711 -45.40 40.28 -10.77
N ARG A 712 -45.90 39.74 -9.65
CA ARG A 712 -47.29 39.28 -9.54
C ARG A 712 -48.28 40.43 -9.65
N GLN A 713 -47.98 41.59 -9.05
CA GLN A 713 -48.86 42.75 -9.14
C GLN A 713 -48.88 43.36 -10.54
N VAL A 714 -47.72 43.44 -11.21
CA VAL A 714 -47.66 43.82 -12.64
C VAL A 714 -48.49 42.85 -13.49
N ALA A 715 -48.38 41.54 -13.25
CA ALA A 715 -49.16 40.55 -14.00
C ALA A 715 -50.68 40.74 -13.86
N GLY A 716 -51.17 41.06 -12.66
CA GLY A 716 -52.59 41.35 -12.44
C GLY A 716 -53.07 42.60 -13.18
N LEU A 717 -52.23 43.64 -13.23
CA LEU A 717 -52.53 44.87 -13.97
C LEU A 717 -52.51 44.65 -15.48
N VAL A 718 -51.57 43.86 -16.02
CA VAL A 718 -51.55 43.48 -17.44
C VAL A 718 -52.86 42.81 -17.87
N GLU A 719 -53.49 42.00 -17.01
CA GLU A 719 -54.80 41.41 -17.30
C GLU A 719 -55.95 42.43 -17.24
N THR A 720 -55.81 43.48 -16.43
CA THR A 720 -56.83 44.53 -16.24
C THR A 720 -56.80 45.57 -17.38
N TYR A 721 -55.63 45.80 -17.97
CA TYR A 721 -55.41 46.81 -19.02
C TYR A 721 -55.10 46.14 -20.37
N PRO A 722 -56.07 46.06 -21.30
CA PRO A 722 -55.90 45.39 -22.60
C PRO A 722 -54.73 45.95 -23.43
N GLU A 723 -54.42 47.23 -23.29
CA GLU A 723 -53.33 47.88 -24.03
C GLU A 723 -51.95 47.41 -23.57
N LEU A 724 -51.73 47.19 -22.26
CA LEU A 724 -50.50 46.56 -21.77
C LEU A 724 -50.39 45.11 -22.25
N LYS A 725 -51.52 44.39 -22.31
CA LYS A 725 -51.56 43.00 -22.76
C LYS A 725 -51.18 42.85 -24.24
N ALA A 726 -51.48 43.87 -25.04
CA ALA A 726 -51.12 43.91 -26.46
C ALA A 726 -49.66 44.34 -26.71
N ASP A 727 -49.00 44.94 -25.73
CA ASP A 727 -47.60 45.37 -25.85
C ASP A 727 -46.64 44.16 -25.85
N ARG A 728 -45.89 44.04 -26.95
CA ARG A 728 -44.94 42.93 -27.15
C ARG A 728 -43.77 43.00 -26.17
N THR A 729 -43.29 44.19 -25.83
CA THR A 729 -42.14 44.39 -24.94
C THR A 729 -42.47 43.98 -23.51
N ILE A 730 -43.63 44.40 -23.00
CA ILE A 730 -44.14 43.98 -21.68
C ILE A 730 -44.36 42.47 -21.67
N GLY A 731 -44.98 41.92 -22.71
CA GLY A 731 -45.15 40.47 -22.86
C GLY A 731 -43.83 39.70 -22.81
N ASP A 732 -42.79 40.18 -23.50
CA ASP A 732 -41.46 39.57 -23.54
C ASP A 732 -40.75 39.64 -22.18
N LEU A 733 -40.74 40.81 -21.54
CA LEU A 733 -40.15 41.00 -20.21
C LEU A 733 -40.84 40.14 -19.16
N MET A 734 -42.18 40.08 -19.18
CA MET A 734 -42.94 39.23 -18.26
C MET A 734 -42.66 37.74 -18.49
N ARG A 735 -42.50 37.31 -19.75
CA ARG A 735 -42.06 35.93 -20.06
C ARG A 735 -40.67 35.64 -19.52
N GLN A 736 -39.70 36.54 -19.73
CA GLN A 736 -38.34 36.39 -19.21
C GLN A 736 -38.31 36.36 -17.67
N LEU A 737 -39.05 37.25 -17.00
CA LEU A 737 -39.13 37.29 -15.54
C LEU A 737 -39.78 36.04 -14.94
N ARG A 738 -40.84 35.51 -15.57
CA ARG A 738 -41.46 34.23 -15.16
C ARG A 738 -40.48 33.07 -15.33
N SER A 739 -39.73 33.05 -16.43
CA SER A 739 -38.70 32.04 -16.68
C SER A 739 -37.58 32.10 -15.63
N LEU A 740 -37.08 33.29 -15.28
CA LEU A 740 -36.09 33.47 -14.22
C LEU A 740 -36.63 33.10 -12.83
N GLU A 741 -37.90 33.37 -12.53
CA GLU A 741 -38.52 32.94 -11.27
C GLU A 741 -38.59 31.41 -11.17
N GLN A 742 -38.98 30.76 -12.27
CA GLN A 742 -39.01 29.29 -12.35
C GLN A 742 -37.60 28.71 -12.18
N GLU A 743 -36.60 29.30 -12.84
CA GLU A 743 -35.20 28.94 -12.71
C GLU A 743 -34.71 29.06 -11.25
N VAL A 744 -34.96 30.21 -10.60
CA VAL A 744 -34.60 30.43 -9.19
C VAL A 744 -35.31 29.46 -8.25
N SER A 745 -36.57 29.12 -8.52
CA SER A 745 -37.31 28.12 -7.73
C SER A 745 -36.65 26.74 -7.81
N LEU A 746 -36.25 26.29 -9.01
CA LEU A 746 -35.55 25.02 -9.20
C LEU A 746 -34.16 25.01 -8.54
N MET A 747 -33.44 26.13 -8.60
CA MET A 747 -32.14 26.26 -7.95
C MET A 747 -32.23 26.32 -6.43
N ARG A 748 -33.27 26.95 -5.87
CA ARG A 748 -33.50 27.05 -4.41
C ARG A 748 -33.55 25.68 -3.76
N GLU A 749 -34.35 24.77 -4.32
CA GLU A 749 -34.48 23.41 -3.80
C GLU A 749 -33.13 22.68 -3.79
N GLY A 750 -32.36 22.79 -4.89
CA GLY A 750 -31.04 22.18 -5.01
C GLY A 750 -30.00 22.76 -4.05
N TYR A 751 -30.03 24.07 -3.81
CA TYR A 751 -29.17 24.73 -2.82
C TYR A 751 -29.51 24.27 -1.40
N ASN A 752 -30.79 24.25 -1.02
CA ASN A 752 -31.21 23.85 0.32
C ASN A 752 -30.86 22.39 0.62
N GLN A 753 -31.08 21.48 -0.34
CA GLN A 753 -30.64 20.08 -0.20
C GLN A 753 -29.11 19.98 -0.05
N ALA A 754 -28.33 20.78 -0.79
CA ALA A 754 -26.87 20.78 -0.65
C ALA A 754 -26.41 21.28 0.73
N VAL A 755 -27.05 22.33 1.25
CA VAL A 755 -26.81 22.88 2.60
C VAL A 755 -27.15 21.87 3.69
N GLU A 756 -28.28 21.17 3.56
CA GLU A 756 -28.69 20.12 4.50
C GLU A 756 -27.65 18.99 4.58
N VAL A 757 -27.21 18.47 3.42
CA VAL A 757 -26.18 17.42 3.36
C VAL A 757 -24.86 17.91 3.95
N TYR A 758 -24.45 19.14 3.65
CA TYR A 758 -23.21 19.72 4.16
C TYR A 758 -23.26 19.91 5.69
N ASN A 759 -24.32 20.54 6.22
CA ASN A 759 -24.50 20.78 7.65
C ASN A 759 -24.57 19.46 8.43
N THR A 760 -25.33 18.47 7.92
CA THR A 760 -25.40 17.14 8.54
C THR A 760 -24.03 16.45 8.59
N ARG A 761 -23.20 16.63 7.55
CA ARG A 761 -21.88 15.99 7.47
C ARG A 761 -20.86 16.60 8.43
N ILE A 762 -20.86 17.92 8.63
CA ILE A 762 -19.93 18.55 9.58
C ILE A 762 -20.29 18.26 11.05
N GLU A 763 -21.50 17.75 11.32
CA GLU A 763 -21.96 17.37 12.66
C GLU A 763 -21.82 15.87 12.96
N ARG A 764 -21.50 15.04 11.96
CA ARG A 764 -21.40 13.58 12.10
C ARG A 764 -20.01 13.13 12.56
N VAL A 765 -19.93 12.06 13.37
CA VAL A 765 -18.65 11.42 13.71
C VAL A 765 -18.22 10.47 12.58
N PRO A 766 -16.94 10.50 12.13
CA PRO A 766 -15.80 11.26 12.68
C PRO A 766 -15.55 12.66 12.10
N GLU A 767 -16.30 13.08 11.08
CA GLU A 767 -16.12 14.37 10.39
C GLU A 767 -16.15 15.59 11.31
N VAL A 768 -16.92 15.56 12.40
CA VAL A 768 -17.08 16.65 13.38
C VAL A 768 -15.75 17.07 14.04
N VAL A 769 -14.84 16.13 14.27
CA VAL A 769 -13.52 16.43 14.85
C VAL A 769 -12.71 17.25 13.86
N LEU A 770 -12.69 16.82 12.60
CA LEU A 770 -11.97 17.51 11.54
C LEU A 770 -12.62 18.86 11.21
N ALA A 771 -13.95 18.93 11.19
CA ALA A 771 -14.72 20.14 10.95
C ALA A 771 -14.38 21.24 11.96
N ARG A 772 -14.29 20.89 13.25
CA ARG A 772 -13.90 21.82 14.32
C ARG A 772 -12.45 22.29 14.21
N ILE A 773 -11.51 21.37 13.94
CA ILE A 773 -10.08 21.69 13.80
C ILE A 773 -9.82 22.59 12.57
N CYS A 774 -10.55 22.37 11.48
CA CYS A 774 -10.36 23.08 10.22
C CYS A 774 -11.38 24.21 9.97
N HIS A 775 -12.17 24.60 10.96
CA HIS A 775 -13.17 25.68 10.88
C HIS A 775 -14.17 25.52 9.71
N PHE A 776 -14.78 24.34 9.58
CA PHE A 776 -15.96 24.16 8.72
C PHE A 776 -17.21 24.62 9.46
N GLU A 777 -17.77 25.75 9.03
CA GLU A 777 -18.97 26.35 9.63
C GLU A 777 -20.24 25.94 8.87
N THR A 778 -21.39 25.97 9.55
CA THR A 778 -22.71 25.72 8.96
C THR A 778 -23.07 26.79 7.93
N ARG A 779 -23.87 26.42 6.93
CA ARG A 779 -24.40 27.33 5.90
C ARG A 779 -25.89 27.58 6.14
N ALA A 780 -26.34 28.79 5.81
CA ALA A 780 -27.74 29.19 5.90
C ALA A 780 -28.55 28.71 4.68
N PHE A 781 -29.79 28.30 4.92
CA PHE A 781 -30.77 27.98 3.87
C PHE A 781 -31.24 29.25 3.13
N PHE A 782 -31.71 29.08 1.90
CA PHE A 782 -32.35 30.11 1.07
C PHE A 782 -33.85 29.82 1.00
N ASN A 783 -34.65 30.53 1.79
CA ASN A 783 -36.09 30.25 1.96
C ASN A 783 -36.96 31.41 1.49
#